data_AF-A0A1H7S4M7-F1
#
_entry.id   AF-A0A1H7S4M7-F1
#
_cell.length_a   1.000
_cell.length_b   1.000
_cell.length_c   1.000
_cell.angle_alpha   90.00
_cell.angle_beta   90.00
_cell.angle_gamma   90.00
#
_symmetry.space_group_name_H-M   'P 1'
#
loop_
_entity.id
_entity.type
_entity.pdbx_description
1 polymer ?
#
loop_
_entity_poly.entity_id
_entity_poly.type
_entity_poly.pdbx_seq_one_letter_code
_entity_poly.pdbx_strand_id
1 'polypeptide(L)'
;MKVPLGNTQEQQKKVVQNIQQESSSSDEAIITDNRPAIAVQRKLKSVISSSEKITTPIQRKPTGSSRFQKIALKIGRQYGLDTSSLRATHNSPFPGTLNAEATIQGKNIHFAPGKDTTENMKHEVAHAIDNTLHGTPKGDTIVNGHKIDTTREKTVDRMISTNVSIQRKDSKIVLPNSFVIQRRVVNNDTEKNKEAAENPDTYVNENAENNWFKVLEQFQNGTLKHYKGSALYEISGSPEGLKSYSRNSFLYYYGMNVLLMYRKMITEQLLQDAIEPVKDWEKGQRQKNFYNIHGQDNRLNRKWEVDEPIKPLKGNVPGSMNPTSDIDVNLSGDGTEFAVYWLNREFKEKYGNGRESGVVYDINFYAQDFVPKKVFGLKGRGELDKTGNEKYYQNDNWRTYQIEDEAVKNEDEEEQEIASLLMMRVNMNQADWTDYTNQLNPLNQNNRLISQRVLQEVERKYTERNQLLNANGNAPTNLSPDLAKIAPENRIYEKILLKKVIEARMEYQIVKWKLKNNPNDQDLKNRTDRAYKNLKKAKSEALAYANEAYYTQGAVIGVVVNKQMLDNMYKDDRSTKYLKLKLTPAEYYHGFTEQIGFAFHSLNAVENMDNLIPMGKYVHRAYNLFKHYCLVTDKNYTRYFSEKERRAASNWEGAKQGKHYNFVTRSYEDSNLKKDTELWAALKKYFGTSIWYLGVDRIKEEIKKKLLHLKIEFDKARREP
;
A
#
# COMPACT_ATOMS: atom_id res chain seq x y z
N MET A 1 26.20 -78.69 -21.40
CA MET A 1 27.10 -77.59 -20.95
C MET A 1 26.45 -76.91 -19.77
N LYS A 2 27.04 -77.03 -18.57
CA LYS A 2 26.51 -76.49 -17.30
C LYS A 2 27.21 -75.16 -17.00
N VAL A 3 26.44 -74.08 -16.88
CA VAL A 3 26.90 -72.77 -16.42
C VAL A 3 26.47 -72.63 -14.95
N PRO A 4 27.35 -72.22 -14.02
CA PRO A 4 26.99 -72.10 -12.61
C PRO A 4 26.33 -70.75 -12.29
N LEU A 5 25.28 -70.84 -11.47
CA LEU A 5 24.58 -69.73 -10.82
C LEU A 5 25.42 -69.19 -9.66
N GLY A 6 25.72 -67.89 -9.69
CA GLY A 6 26.35 -67.16 -8.60
C GLY A 6 25.30 -66.59 -7.64
N ASN A 7 25.28 -67.11 -6.41
CA ASN A 7 24.59 -66.53 -5.26
C ASN A 7 25.33 -65.27 -4.80
N THR A 8 24.60 -64.16 -4.58
CA THR A 8 25.10 -63.02 -3.82
C THR A 8 24.15 -62.77 -2.65
N GLN A 9 24.62 -63.12 -1.45
CA GLN A 9 23.96 -62.76 -0.20
C GLN A 9 24.28 -61.30 0.15
N GLU A 10 23.21 -60.56 0.40
CA GLU A 10 23.20 -59.16 0.82
C GLU A 10 23.64 -59.05 2.30
N GLN A 11 24.82 -58.48 2.54
CA GLN A 11 25.29 -58.18 3.90
C GLN A 11 24.69 -56.86 4.39
N GLN A 12 23.91 -56.95 5.47
CA GLN A 12 23.37 -55.81 6.22
C GLN A 12 24.49 -54.91 6.76
N LYS A 13 24.54 -53.67 6.26
CA LYS A 13 25.45 -52.63 6.76
C LYS A 13 24.91 -52.04 8.07
N LYS A 14 25.59 -52.37 9.17
CA LYS A 14 25.42 -51.76 10.49
C LYS A 14 25.95 -50.33 10.47
N VAL A 15 25.12 -49.35 10.80
CA VAL A 15 25.50 -47.93 10.91
C VAL A 15 26.34 -47.74 12.18
N VAL A 16 27.63 -47.48 12.01
CA VAL A 16 28.55 -47.08 13.07
C VAL A 16 28.72 -45.56 12.99
N GLN A 17 28.47 -44.87 14.11
CA GLN A 17 28.71 -43.44 14.29
C GLN A 17 30.22 -43.18 14.30
N ASN A 18 30.72 -42.49 13.29
CA ASN A 18 32.08 -41.93 13.29
C ASN A 18 32.06 -40.60 14.07
N ILE A 19 32.57 -40.64 15.30
CA ILE A 19 33.09 -39.47 16.00
C ILE A 19 34.53 -39.30 15.50
N GLN A 20 34.76 -38.29 14.67
CA GLN A 20 36.12 -37.85 14.34
C GLN A 20 36.71 -37.14 15.56
N GLN A 21 37.72 -37.76 16.16
CA GLN A 21 38.68 -37.08 17.03
C GLN A 21 39.56 -36.19 16.15
N GLU A 22 39.39 -34.88 16.28
CA GLU A 22 40.32 -33.90 15.72
C GLU A 22 41.60 -33.87 16.56
N SER A 23 42.71 -34.09 15.88
CA SER A 23 44.07 -33.97 16.40
C SER A 23 44.42 -32.51 16.70
N SER A 24 44.89 -32.27 17.91
CA SER A 24 45.39 -30.99 18.43
C SER A 24 46.60 -30.48 17.63
N SER A 25 46.43 -29.36 16.91
CA SER A 25 47.50 -28.42 16.62
C SER A 25 47.27 -27.14 17.42
N SER A 26 48.32 -26.69 18.10
CA SER A 26 48.38 -25.55 18.99
C SER A 26 48.28 -24.23 18.24
N ASP A 27 47.05 -23.81 17.90
CA ASP A 27 46.76 -22.45 17.50
C ASP A 27 46.04 -21.73 18.66
N GLU A 28 46.66 -20.64 19.12
CA GLU A 28 46.14 -19.78 20.17
C GLU A 28 44.71 -19.31 19.82
N ALA A 29 43.76 -19.68 20.67
CA ALA A 29 42.38 -19.21 20.55
C ALA A 29 42.34 -17.68 20.73
N ILE A 30 42.28 -16.96 19.62
CA ILE A 30 42.01 -15.52 19.61
C ILE A 30 40.55 -15.32 20.03
N ILE A 31 40.33 -15.10 21.32
CA ILE A 31 39.05 -14.64 21.86
C ILE A 31 38.85 -13.21 21.36
N THR A 32 38.00 -13.05 20.36
CA THR A 32 37.61 -11.73 19.85
C THR A 32 36.76 -11.01 20.90
N ASP A 33 37.26 -9.86 21.36
CA ASP A 33 36.60 -9.04 22.38
C ASP A 33 35.35 -8.36 21.80
N ASN A 34 34.17 -8.92 22.09
CA ASN A 34 32.88 -8.38 21.67
C ASN A 34 32.31 -7.30 22.61
N ARG A 35 33.06 -6.86 23.64
CA ARG A 35 32.63 -5.79 24.56
C ARG A 35 32.35 -4.44 23.87
N PRO A 36 33.06 -4.02 22.81
CA PRO A 36 32.74 -2.78 22.10
C PRO A 36 31.36 -2.81 21.43
N ALA A 37 30.99 -3.94 20.82
CA ALA A 37 29.67 -4.12 20.19
C ALA A 37 28.54 -4.11 21.23
N ILE A 38 28.76 -4.73 22.39
CA ILE A 38 27.81 -4.72 23.52
C ILE A 38 27.67 -3.31 24.12
N ALA A 39 28.76 -2.53 24.20
CA ALA A 39 28.73 -1.15 24.67
C ALA A 39 27.95 -0.23 23.72
N VAL A 40 28.10 -0.40 22.40
CA VAL A 40 27.32 0.30 21.38
C VAL A 40 25.83 -0.08 21.48
N GLN A 41 25.50 -1.37 21.62
CA GLN A 41 24.11 -1.80 21.82
C GLN A 41 23.48 -1.23 23.10
N ARG A 42 24.22 -1.19 24.22
CA ARG A 42 23.72 -0.59 25.48
C ARG A 42 23.48 0.92 25.33
N LYS A 43 24.37 1.63 24.62
CA LYS A 43 24.22 3.07 24.34
C LYS A 43 23.06 3.35 23.37
N LEU A 44 22.84 2.46 22.39
CA LEU A 44 21.68 2.53 21.51
C LEU A 44 20.38 2.31 22.27
N LYS A 45 20.36 1.32 23.17
CA LYS A 45 19.21 1.00 24.02
C LYS A 45 18.88 2.14 24.97
N SER A 46 19.89 2.84 25.52
CA SER A 46 19.69 4.01 26.39
C SER A 46 19.22 5.25 25.62
N VAL A 47 19.63 5.43 24.36
CA VAL A 47 19.15 6.54 23.50
C VAL A 47 17.72 6.28 23.05
N ILE A 48 17.37 5.04 22.72
CA ILE A 48 15.99 4.67 22.35
C ILE A 48 15.06 4.81 23.55
N SER A 49 15.46 4.34 24.74
CA SER A 49 14.64 4.47 25.95
C SER A 49 14.55 5.91 26.50
N SER A 50 15.47 6.80 26.13
CA SER A 50 15.37 8.24 26.44
C SER A 50 14.55 9.02 25.42
N SER A 51 14.43 8.53 24.18
CA SER A 51 13.52 9.10 23.16
C SER A 51 12.04 8.78 23.38
N GLU A 52 11.73 7.71 24.13
CA GLU A 52 10.36 7.35 24.53
C GLU A 52 9.81 8.21 25.69
N LYS A 53 10.62 9.10 26.27
CA LYS A 53 10.21 10.07 27.30
C LYS A 53 10.32 11.52 26.83
N ILE A 54 9.98 11.79 25.57
CA ILE A 54 9.44 13.12 25.23
C ILE A 54 8.01 13.15 25.77
N THR A 55 7.88 13.33 27.09
CA THR A 55 6.66 13.90 27.66
C THR A 55 6.48 15.24 26.98
N THR A 56 5.55 15.32 26.03
CA THR A 56 5.01 16.60 25.61
C THR A 56 4.60 17.30 26.91
N PRO A 57 5.13 18.50 27.21
CA PRO A 57 4.72 19.21 28.41
C PRO A 57 3.20 19.26 28.38
N ILE A 58 2.56 18.82 29.47
CA ILE A 58 1.09 18.78 29.61
C ILE A 58 0.60 20.18 29.24
N GLN A 59 0.14 20.34 27.99
CA GLN A 59 -0.35 21.61 27.51
C GLN A 59 -1.62 21.88 28.30
N ARG A 60 -1.57 22.91 29.15
CA ARG A 60 -2.74 23.33 29.92
C ARG A 60 -3.84 23.68 28.92
N LYS A 61 -5.08 23.27 29.19
CA LYS A 61 -6.20 23.56 28.28
C LYS A 61 -6.62 25.03 28.46
N PRO A 62 -7.08 25.70 27.38
CA PRO A 62 -7.76 26.99 27.49
C PRO A 62 -8.90 26.91 28.50
N THR A 63 -9.24 28.01 29.17
CA THR A 63 -10.40 28.06 30.08
C THR A 63 -11.64 28.50 29.31
N GLY A 64 -12.77 27.81 29.47
CA GLY A 64 -14.03 28.11 28.76
C GLY A 64 -14.83 26.86 28.45
N SER A 65 -15.84 26.98 27.57
CA SER A 65 -16.65 25.84 27.14
C SER A 65 -15.81 24.80 26.40
N SER A 66 -16.21 23.53 26.45
CA SER A 66 -15.51 22.43 25.73
C SER A 66 -15.36 22.73 24.23
N ARG A 67 -16.37 23.37 23.62
CA ARG A 67 -16.32 23.84 22.23
C ARG A 67 -15.21 24.87 22.01
N PHE A 68 -15.14 25.89 22.86
CA PHE A 68 -14.09 26.91 22.79
C PHE A 68 -12.69 26.29 22.94
N GLN A 69 -12.50 25.38 23.90
CA GLN A 69 -11.20 24.71 24.12
C GLN A 69 -10.71 23.96 22.88
N LYS A 70 -11.61 23.23 22.20
CA LYS A 70 -11.28 22.51 20.96
C LYS A 70 -10.90 23.47 19.83
N ILE A 71 -11.64 24.57 19.68
CA ILE A 71 -11.37 25.58 18.65
C ILE A 71 -10.03 26.27 18.90
N ALA A 72 -9.79 26.73 20.13
CA ALA A 72 -8.54 27.38 20.52
C ALA A 72 -7.33 26.49 20.33
N LEU A 73 -7.40 25.21 20.71
CA LEU A 73 -6.31 24.25 20.48
C LEU A 73 -6.09 23.97 18.99
N LYS A 74 -7.16 23.82 18.20
CA LYS A 74 -7.06 23.57 16.75
C LYS A 74 -6.39 24.73 16.03
N ILE A 75 -6.86 25.97 16.26
CA ILE A 75 -6.29 27.17 15.62
C ILE A 75 -4.87 27.43 16.16
N GLY A 76 -4.62 27.27 17.46
CA GLY A 76 -3.28 27.41 18.03
C GLY A 76 -2.25 26.50 17.34
N ARG A 77 -2.58 25.20 17.19
CA ARG A 77 -1.73 24.24 16.47
C ARG A 77 -1.50 24.63 15.02
N GLN A 78 -2.51 25.14 14.34
CA GLN A 78 -2.41 25.58 12.94
C GLN A 78 -1.36 26.69 12.76
N TYR A 79 -1.26 27.61 13.72
CA TYR A 79 -0.30 28.72 13.66
C TYR A 79 0.97 28.49 14.50
N GLY A 80 1.14 27.31 15.09
CA GLY A 80 2.29 26.99 15.94
C GLY A 80 2.35 27.81 17.24
N LEU A 81 1.21 28.30 17.76
CA LEU A 81 1.14 29.12 18.97
C LEU A 81 0.40 28.41 20.11
N ASP A 82 0.86 28.67 21.34
CA ASP A 82 0.23 28.14 22.55
C ASP A 82 -1.02 28.97 22.94
N THR A 83 -2.19 28.34 22.86
CA THR A 83 -3.48 28.94 23.25
C THR A 83 -3.94 28.54 24.64
N SER A 84 -3.10 27.82 25.42
CA SER A 84 -3.41 27.35 26.78
C SER A 84 -3.86 28.46 27.73
N SER A 85 -3.39 29.67 27.48
CA SER A 85 -3.63 30.82 28.35
C SER A 85 -4.91 31.60 28.03
N LEU A 86 -5.62 31.26 26.96
CA LEU A 86 -6.88 31.90 26.57
C LEU A 86 -8.02 31.53 27.52
N ARG A 87 -8.88 32.51 27.82
CA ARG A 87 -10.04 32.38 28.71
C ARG A 87 -11.28 32.92 28.03
N ALA A 88 -12.33 32.12 27.91
CA ALA A 88 -13.61 32.53 27.34
C ALA A 88 -14.69 32.68 28.42
N THR A 89 -15.32 33.85 28.47
CA THR A 89 -16.50 34.15 29.28
C THR A 89 -17.73 34.23 28.37
N HIS A 90 -18.67 33.30 28.56
CA HIS A 90 -19.92 33.23 27.81
C HIS A 90 -20.99 34.10 28.47
N ASN A 91 -21.91 34.66 27.67
CA ASN A 91 -22.99 35.53 28.13
C ASN A 91 -22.50 36.75 28.95
N SER A 92 -21.36 37.33 28.56
CA SER A 92 -20.81 38.52 29.19
C SER A 92 -21.59 39.77 28.75
N PRO A 93 -21.95 40.69 29.67
CA PRO A 93 -22.57 41.96 29.28
C PRO A 93 -21.58 42.93 28.61
N PHE A 94 -20.27 42.69 28.72
CA PHE A 94 -19.21 43.61 28.30
C PHE A 94 -19.19 43.91 26.79
N PRO A 95 -19.29 42.93 25.87
CA PRO A 95 -19.37 43.25 24.44
C PRO A 95 -20.57 44.15 24.09
N GLY A 96 -21.68 44.03 24.82
CA GLY A 96 -22.85 44.89 24.67
C GLY A 96 -22.56 46.36 24.97
N THR A 97 -21.65 46.66 25.91
CA THR A 97 -21.21 48.04 26.18
C THR A 97 -20.33 48.61 25.09
N LEU A 98 -19.87 47.79 24.13
CA LEU A 98 -19.05 48.20 23.00
C LEU A 98 -19.78 48.04 21.66
N ASN A 99 -21.08 47.72 21.71
CA ASN A 99 -21.89 47.37 20.54
C ASN A 99 -21.26 46.26 19.67
N ALA A 100 -20.67 45.25 20.32
CA ALA A 100 -19.99 44.13 19.70
C ALA A 100 -20.64 42.79 20.08
N GLU A 101 -20.52 41.78 19.21
CA GLU A 101 -21.01 40.42 19.51
C GLU A 101 -20.04 39.63 20.41
N ALA A 102 -18.74 39.90 20.27
CA ALA A 102 -17.68 39.36 21.09
C ALA A 102 -16.53 40.37 21.16
N THR A 103 -15.66 40.23 22.15
CA THR A 103 -14.49 41.09 22.31
C THR A 103 -13.33 40.29 22.89
N ILE A 104 -12.11 40.60 22.45
CA ILE A 104 -10.87 40.11 23.05
C ILE A 104 -10.08 41.23 23.73
N GLN A 105 -9.66 40.98 24.97
CA GLN A 105 -8.79 41.85 25.75
C GLN A 105 -7.61 41.02 26.30
N GLY A 106 -6.48 41.08 25.58
CA GLY A 106 -5.32 40.25 25.86
C GLY A 106 -5.64 38.77 25.70
N LYS A 107 -5.77 38.05 26.82
CA LYS A 107 -6.07 36.60 26.85
C LYS A 107 -7.53 36.27 27.17
N ASN A 108 -8.34 37.30 27.49
CA ASN A 108 -9.73 37.12 27.86
C ASN A 108 -10.62 37.42 26.65
N ILE A 109 -11.52 36.50 26.33
CA ILE A 109 -12.50 36.60 25.26
C ILE A 109 -13.88 36.62 25.90
N HIS A 110 -14.68 37.62 25.58
CA HIS A 110 -16.04 37.79 26.09
C HIS A 110 -17.02 37.66 24.94
N PHE A 111 -18.01 36.78 25.09
CA PHE A 111 -19.13 36.66 24.14
C PHE A 111 -20.39 37.28 24.74
N ALA A 112 -21.10 38.12 23.98
CA ALA A 112 -22.39 38.64 24.40
C ALA A 112 -23.40 37.49 24.63
N PRO A 113 -24.51 37.73 25.36
CA PRO A 113 -25.56 36.72 25.54
C PRO A 113 -26.02 36.09 24.21
N GLY A 114 -25.86 34.76 24.11
CA GLY A 114 -26.22 33.99 22.91
C GLY A 114 -25.31 34.19 21.67
N LYS A 115 -24.18 34.89 21.82
CA LYS A 115 -23.23 35.18 20.71
C LYS A 115 -21.96 34.33 20.75
N ASP A 116 -21.93 33.27 21.55
CA ASP A 116 -20.82 32.34 21.65
C ASP A 116 -20.80 31.32 20.48
N THR A 117 -21.14 31.73 19.25
CA THR A 117 -21.24 30.83 18.08
C THR A 117 -19.86 30.27 17.70
N THR A 118 -19.84 29.18 16.91
CA THR A 118 -18.58 28.61 16.40
C THR A 118 -17.79 29.63 15.57
N GLU A 119 -18.47 30.48 14.81
CA GLU A 119 -17.87 31.52 13.98
C GLU A 119 -17.21 32.60 14.86
N ASN A 120 -17.94 33.14 15.83
CA ASN A 120 -17.41 34.13 16.77
C ASN A 120 -16.25 33.54 17.59
N MET A 121 -16.33 32.28 18.02
CA MET A 121 -15.22 31.61 18.70
C MET A 121 -13.96 31.51 17.85
N LYS A 122 -14.09 31.18 16.56
CA LYS A 122 -12.94 31.13 15.64
C LYS A 122 -12.37 32.54 15.43
N HIS A 123 -13.24 33.53 15.29
CA HIS A 123 -12.88 34.93 15.09
C HIS A 123 -12.05 35.50 16.23
N GLU A 124 -12.55 35.40 17.44
CA GLU A 124 -11.84 35.92 18.61
C GLU A 124 -10.54 35.17 18.89
N VAL A 125 -10.48 33.86 18.63
CA VAL A 125 -9.23 33.10 18.74
C VAL A 125 -8.23 33.55 17.67
N ALA A 126 -8.66 33.81 16.44
CA ALA A 126 -7.78 34.30 15.38
C ALA A 126 -7.23 35.69 15.69
N HIS A 127 -8.03 36.59 16.30
CA HIS A 127 -7.51 37.84 16.89
C HIS A 127 -6.42 37.57 17.94
N ALA A 128 -6.57 36.57 18.81
CA ALA A 128 -5.55 36.24 19.80
C ALA A 128 -4.21 35.79 19.17
N ILE A 129 -4.30 35.02 18.08
CA ILE A 129 -3.16 34.57 17.29
C ILE A 129 -2.50 35.76 16.59
N ASP A 130 -3.27 36.61 15.91
CA ASP A 130 -2.77 37.81 15.25
C ASP A 130 -2.06 38.74 16.24
N ASN A 131 -2.66 39.00 17.40
CA ASN A 131 -2.06 39.78 18.48
C ASN A 131 -0.75 39.18 19.00
N THR A 132 -0.62 37.85 18.99
CA THR A 132 0.61 37.16 19.41
C THR A 132 1.71 37.29 18.34
N LEU A 133 1.34 37.23 17.05
CA LEU A 133 2.29 37.33 15.94
C LEU A 133 2.73 38.76 15.64
N HIS A 134 1.84 39.73 15.81
CA HIS A 134 2.01 41.10 15.32
C HIS A 134 1.89 42.16 16.42
N GLY A 135 1.84 41.74 17.68
CA GLY A 135 1.61 42.59 18.84
C GLY A 135 0.17 43.10 18.92
N THR A 136 -0.23 43.57 20.11
CA THR A 136 -1.55 44.15 20.34
C THR A 136 -1.65 45.55 19.71
N PRO A 137 -2.63 45.81 18.84
CA PRO A 137 -2.83 47.13 18.23
C PRO A 137 -3.25 48.19 19.25
N LYS A 138 -2.95 49.47 18.97
CA LYS A 138 -3.18 50.59 19.91
C LYS A 138 -4.66 51.06 20.00
N GLY A 139 -5.55 50.47 19.22
CA GLY A 139 -6.91 50.94 18.99
C GLY A 139 -6.94 52.18 18.09
N ASP A 140 -7.84 52.20 17.11
CA ASP A 140 -8.03 53.29 16.14
C ASP A 140 -9.30 54.10 16.42
N THR A 141 -10.23 53.59 17.24
CA THR A 141 -11.45 54.29 17.63
C THR A 141 -11.70 54.22 19.14
N ILE A 142 -12.61 55.07 19.64
CA ILE A 142 -13.03 55.08 21.05
C ILE A 142 -14.54 54.84 21.11
N VAL A 143 -14.96 53.79 21.80
CA VAL A 143 -16.37 53.47 22.06
C VAL A 143 -16.58 53.40 23.56
N ASN A 144 -17.45 54.26 24.10
CA ASN A 144 -17.76 54.32 25.53
C ASN A 144 -16.50 54.41 26.43
N GLY A 145 -15.51 55.20 26.01
CA GLY A 145 -14.25 55.40 26.74
C GLY A 145 -13.21 54.30 26.55
N HIS A 146 -13.52 53.22 25.81
CA HIS A 146 -12.58 52.15 25.50
C HIS A 146 -11.96 52.35 24.12
N LYS A 147 -10.63 52.20 24.02
CA LYS A 147 -9.94 52.14 22.73
C LYS A 147 -10.18 50.78 22.08
N ILE A 148 -10.73 50.79 20.87
CA ILE A 148 -11.05 49.60 20.07
C ILE A 148 -10.19 49.64 18.81
N ASP A 149 -9.65 48.50 18.41
CA ASP A 149 -9.01 48.34 17.10
C ASP A 149 -10.01 47.73 16.12
N THR A 150 -10.22 48.40 14.99
CA THR A 150 -11.04 47.89 13.87
C THR A 150 -10.20 47.62 12.62
N THR A 151 -8.90 47.93 12.66
CA THR A 151 -8.03 47.88 11.48
C THR A 151 -7.65 46.46 11.07
N ARG A 152 -7.67 45.50 12.00
CA ARG A 152 -7.23 44.11 11.77
C ARG A 152 -8.34 43.10 11.48
N GLU A 153 -9.60 43.52 11.46
CA GLU A 153 -10.74 42.62 11.19
C GLU A 153 -10.58 41.84 9.87
N LYS A 154 -10.20 42.52 8.79
CA LYS A 154 -9.98 41.85 7.48
C LYS A 154 -8.81 40.86 7.47
N THR A 155 -7.82 41.04 8.33
CA THR A 155 -6.70 40.09 8.46
C THR A 155 -7.17 38.84 9.18
N VAL A 156 -7.95 39.02 10.25
CA VAL A 156 -8.55 37.93 11.00
C VAL A 156 -9.59 37.17 10.18
N ASP A 157 -10.46 37.86 9.44
CA ASP A 157 -11.37 37.25 8.46
C ASP A 157 -10.61 36.38 7.48
N ARG A 158 -9.46 36.87 6.97
CA ARG A 158 -8.60 36.10 6.07
C ARG A 158 -8.01 34.87 6.74
N MET A 159 -7.55 34.97 7.99
CA MET A 159 -7.03 33.83 8.76
C MET A 159 -8.10 32.74 8.97
N ILE A 160 -9.37 33.12 9.09
CA ILE A 160 -10.48 32.18 9.19
C ILE A 160 -10.87 31.67 7.80
N SER A 161 -10.83 32.51 6.77
CA SER A 161 -11.25 32.14 5.41
C SER A 161 -10.22 31.31 4.66
N THR A 162 -8.92 31.45 4.93
CA THR A 162 -7.90 30.52 4.37
C THR A 162 -8.07 29.10 4.88
N ASN A 163 -9.02 28.87 5.80
CA ASN A 163 -9.53 27.56 6.20
C ASN A 163 -10.85 27.16 5.51
N VAL A 164 -11.09 27.46 4.21
CA VAL A 164 -12.26 26.90 3.51
C VAL A 164 -12.13 25.38 3.31
N SER A 165 -12.54 24.66 4.34
CA SER A 165 -13.64 23.70 4.26
C SER A 165 -14.40 23.79 5.59
N ILE A 166 -15.50 24.57 5.56
CA ILE A 166 -16.75 24.48 6.34
C ILE A 166 -17.46 25.83 6.18
N GLN A 167 -18.40 25.93 5.24
CA GLN A 167 -19.53 26.86 5.34
C GLN A 167 -20.82 26.12 4.94
N ARG A 168 -21.71 25.96 5.93
CA ARG A 168 -23.14 25.72 5.74
C ARG A 168 -23.81 27.09 5.56
N LYS A 169 -24.66 27.23 4.53
CA LYS A 169 -25.52 28.39 4.35
C LYS A 169 -26.96 27.96 4.66
N ASP A 170 -27.47 28.39 5.82
CA ASP A 170 -28.92 28.38 6.10
C ASP A 170 -29.35 29.82 6.35
N SER A 171 -30.27 30.32 5.52
CA SER A 171 -30.97 31.58 5.71
C SER A 171 -32.41 31.28 6.15
N LYS A 172 -32.78 31.69 7.36
CA LYS A 172 -34.17 31.67 7.85
C LYS A 172 -34.98 32.81 7.21
N ILE A 173 -36.10 32.47 6.58
CA ILE A 173 -37.18 33.40 6.21
C ILE A 173 -38.36 33.19 7.18
N VAL A 174 -39.00 34.28 7.57
CA VAL A 174 -40.13 34.39 8.51
C VAL A 174 -41.45 33.97 7.85
N LEU A 175 -42.33 33.27 8.59
CA LEU A 175 -43.68 32.80 8.20
C LEU A 175 -44.74 33.92 8.21
N PRO A 176 -45.88 33.72 7.51
CA PRO A 176 -47.09 33.38 8.27
C PRO A 176 -47.96 32.25 7.66
N ASN A 177 -48.55 31.47 8.58
CA ASN A 177 -49.72 30.58 8.54
C ASN A 177 -50.34 30.11 7.20
N SER A 178 -50.33 28.80 6.97
CA SER A 178 -51.56 28.00 6.79
C SER A 178 -51.27 26.50 6.86
N PHE A 179 -52.22 25.75 7.41
CA PHE A 179 -52.15 24.31 7.67
C PHE A 179 -52.17 23.48 6.38
N VAL A 180 -51.11 22.71 6.12
CA VAL A 180 -51.18 21.37 5.50
C VAL A 180 -49.97 20.56 5.99
N ILE A 181 -50.19 19.49 6.76
CA ILE A 181 -49.16 18.47 7.01
C ILE A 181 -49.09 17.59 5.75
N GLN A 182 -48.11 17.84 4.89
CA GLN A 182 -47.62 16.86 3.92
C GLN A 182 -46.31 16.26 4.43
N ARG A 183 -46.37 15.01 4.90
CA ARG A 183 -45.16 14.20 5.14
C ARG A 183 -44.50 13.93 3.78
N ARG A 184 -43.43 14.66 3.47
CA ARG A 184 -42.45 14.22 2.49
C ARG A 184 -41.74 13.01 3.09
N VAL A 185 -41.89 11.83 2.49
CA VAL A 185 -40.99 10.72 2.74
C VAL A 185 -39.62 11.17 2.24
N VAL A 186 -38.78 11.67 3.14
CA VAL A 186 -37.37 11.90 2.84
C VAL A 186 -36.76 10.51 2.75
N ASN A 187 -36.40 10.11 1.53
CA ASN A 187 -35.61 8.90 1.36
C ASN A 187 -34.25 9.15 1.99
N ASN A 188 -34.00 8.55 3.16
CA ASN A 188 -32.75 8.66 3.92
C ASN A 188 -31.50 8.40 3.06
N ASP A 189 -31.63 7.59 2.00
CA ASP A 189 -30.53 7.29 1.07
C ASP A 189 -30.08 8.52 0.26
N THR A 190 -30.98 9.48 0.01
CA THR A 190 -30.63 10.72 -0.73
C THR A 190 -29.83 11.66 0.16
N GLU A 191 -30.15 11.74 1.45
CA GLU A 191 -29.41 12.55 2.41
C GLU A 191 -28.02 11.97 2.69
N LYS A 192 -27.89 10.63 2.80
CA LYS A 192 -26.57 9.98 2.94
C LYS A 192 -25.67 10.17 1.72
N ASN A 193 -26.22 10.06 0.51
CA ASN A 193 -25.47 10.35 -0.72
C ASN A 193 -25.04 11.82 -0.79
N LYS A 194 -25.92 12.74 -0.38
CA LYS A 194 -25.62 14.16 -0.29
C LYS A 194 -24.54 14.44 0.76
N GLU A 195 -24.62 13.81 1.92
CA GLU A 195 -23.63 13.91 2.99
C GLU A 195 -22.26 13.36 2.56
N ALA A 196 -22.21 12.20 1.90
CA ALA A 196 -20.98 11.64 1.35
C ALA A 196 -20.35 12.56 0.29
N ALA A 197 -21.17 13.27 -0.50
CA ALA A 197 -20.69 14.19 -1.53
C ALA A 197 -20.28 15.56 -0.96
N GLU A 198 -21.00 16.08 0.05
CA GLU A 198 -20.77 17.40 0.63
C GLU A 198 -19.75 17.37 1.77
N ASN A 199 -19.68 16.28 2.54
CA ASN A 199 -18.85 16.12 3.73
C ASN A 199 -18.28 14.68 3.82
N PRO A 200 -17.42 14.25 2.89
CA PRO A 200 -16.90 12.87 2.82
C PRO A 200 -16.18 12.42 4.09
N ASP A 201 -15.45 13.33 4.76
CA ASP A 201 -14.80 13.07 6.05
C ASP A 201 -15.79 12.69 7.15
N THR A 202 -16.83 13.51 7.31
CA THR A 202 -17.88 13.29 8.30
C THR A 202 -18.59 11.99 7.99
N TYR A 203 -18.94 11.75 6.72
CA TYR A 203 -19.59 10.52 6.32
C TYR A 203 -18.76 9.27 6.68
N VAL A 204 -17.46 9.26 6.37
CA VAL A 204 -16.59 8.12 6.68
C VAL A 204 -16.33 7.98 8.19
N ASN A 205 -16.17 9.08 8.91
CA ASN A 205 -15.85 9.09 10.35
C ASN A 205 -17.07 8.89 11.26
N GLU A 206 -18.26 9.35 10.89
CA GLU A 206 -19.49 9.20 11.68
C GLU A 206 -20.19 7.86 11.39
N ASN A 207 -20.01 7.33 10.18
CA ASN A 207 -20.37 5.94 9.89
C ASN A 207 -19.22 4.98 10.24
N ALA A 208 -18.20 5.39 10.98
CA ALA A 208 -16.94 4.64 11.21
C ALA A 208 -17.07 3.26 11.88
N GLU A 209 -18.21 2.93 12.50
CA GLU A 209 -18.51 1.53 12.87
C GLU A 209 -18.65 0.63 11.63
N ASN A 210 -18.81 1.25 10.47
CA ASN A 210 -18.89 0.71 9.13
C ASN A 210 -17.68 1.24 8.35
N ASN A 211 -16.55 0.52 8.47
CA ASN A 211 -15.33 0.67 7.68
C ASN A 211 -15.64 1.00 6.18
N TRP A 212 -14.75 1.67 5.44
CA TRP A 212 -14.81 1.78 3.97
C TRP A 212 -15.31 0.52 3.25
N PHE A 213 -14.97 -0.68 3.72
CA PHE A 213 -15.54 -1.92 3.18
C PHE A 213 -17.06 -1.97 3.22
N LYS A 214 -17.71 -1.42 4.24
CA LYS A 214 -19.17 -1.30 4.35
C LYS A 214 -19.71 -0.12 3.54
N VAL A 215 -18.94 0.96 3.33
CA VAL A 215 -19.28 2.01 2.34
C VAL A 215 -19.23 1.43 0.92
N LEU A 216 -18.21 0.62 0.61
CA LEU A 216 -18.01 -0.10 -0.64
C LEU A 216 -19.08 -1.18 -0.84
N GLU A 217 -19.41 -1.94 0.21
CA GLU A 217 -20.48 -2.93 0.22
C GLU A 217 -21.83 -2.24 0.00
N GLN A 218 -22.11 -1.14 0.70
CA GLN A 218 -23.32 -0.33 0.47
C GLN A 218 -23.38 0.17 -0.98
N PHE A 219 -22.24 0.48 -1.58
CA PHE A 219 -22.15 0.83 -3.00
C PHE A 219 -22.39 -0.37 -3.93
N GLN A 220 -21.76 -1.52 -3.68
CA GLN A 220 -21.86 -2.75 -4.47
C GLN A 220 -23.27 -3.36 -4.40
N ASN A 221 -23.79 -3.53 -3.19
CA ASN A 221 -25.17 -3.94 -2.91
C ASN A 221 -26.16 -2.85 -3.29
N GLY A 222 -25.66 -1.62 -3.40
CA GLY A 222 -26.44 -0.50 -3.82
C GLY A 222 -27.51 -0.10 -2.82
N THR A 223 -27.19 -0.13 -1.54
CA THR A 223 -27.88 0.71 -0.55
C THR A 223 -27.42 2.17 -0.66
N LEU A 224 -26.26 2.42 -1.28
CA LEU A 224 -25.96 3.64 -2.04
C LEU A 224 -26.47 3.47 -3.50
N LYS A 225 -27.73 3.03 -3.75
CA LYS A 225 -28.32 2.99 -5.13
C LYS A 225 -29.24 4.17 -5.39
N HIS A 226 -29.04 4.74 -6.57
CA HIS A 226 -29.86 4.46 -7.75
C HIS A 226 -31.37 4.22 -7.46
N TYR A 227 -32.18 5.28 -7.58
CA TYR A 227 -33.61 5.11 -7.78
C TYR A 227 -33.83 4.31 -9.08
N LYS A 228 -34.29 3.06 -8.98
CA LYS A 228 -34.96 2.34 -10.09
C LYS A 228 -36.32 2.99 -10.30
N GLY A 229 -36.31 4.20 -10.84
CA GLY A 229 -37.48 4.91 -11.32
C GLY A 229 -37.13 5.45 -12.69
N SER A 230 -37.68 4.81 -13.72
CA SER A 230 -37.65 5.25 -15.11
C SER A 230 -38.38 6.59 -15.25
N ALA A 231 -37.69 7.69 -14.95
CA ALA A 231 -38.05 9.01 -15.44
C ALA A 231 -36.77 9.60 -16.04
N LEU A 232 -36.62 9.42 -17.35
CA LEU A 232 -35.67 10.17 -18.16
C LEU A 232 -36.10 11.65 -18.06
N TYR A 233 -35.42 12.42 -17.22
CA TYR A 233 -35.48 13.87 -17.31
C TYR A 233 -34.38 14.29 -18.27
N GLU A 234 -34.75 14.82 -19.43
CA GLU A 234 -33.82 15.59 -20.27
C GLU A 234 -33.39 16.82 -19.47
N ILE A 235 -32.10 16.87 -19.12
CA ILE A 235 -31.51 18.09 -18.55
C ILE A 235 -31.19 19.00 -19.72
N SER A 236 -32.07 19.96 -19.99
CA SER A 236 -31.80 21.03 -20.95
C SER A 236 -30.54 21.79 -20.53
N GLY A 237 -29.45 21.66 -21.31
CA GLY A 237 -28.18 22.36 -21.08
C GLY A 237 -26.96 21.49 -20.77
N SER A 238 -27.07 20.16 -20.72
CA SER A 238 -25.87 19.30 -20.59
C SER A 238 -25.07 19.24 -21.90
N PRO A 239 -23.72 19.24 -21.87
CA PRO A 239 -22.87 19.02 -23.05
C PRO A 239 -23.32 17.80 -23.85
N GLU A 240 -23.21 17.82 -25.18
CA GLU A 240 -23.79 16.82 -26.11
C GLU A 240 -23.42 15.36 -25.85
N GLY A 241 -22.40 15.06 -25.02
CA GLY A 241 -22.05 13.71 -24.59
C GLY A 241 -22.78 13.17 -23.35
N LEU A 242 -23.60 13.96 -22.65
CA LEU A 242 -24.21 13.60 -21.35
C LEU A 242 -25.74 13.49 -21.36
N LYS A 243 -26.38 13.71 -22.52
CA LYS A 243 -27.84 13.86 -22.65
C LYS A 243 -28.69 12.63 -22.30
N SER A 244 -28.11 11.44 -22.08
CA SER A 244 -28.87 10.20 -21.82
C SER A 244 -28.65 9.55 -20.45
N TYR A 245 -27.99 10.22 -19.50
CA TYR A 245 -27.85 9.68 -18.15
C TYR A 245 -29.00 10.13 -17.27
N SER A 246 -29.67 9.18 -16.61
CA SER A 246 -30.61 9.52 -15.54
C SER A 246 -29.90 10.37 -14.48
N ARG A 247 -30.58 11.36 -13.90
CA ARG A 247 -30.05 12.20 -12.81
C ARG A 247 -29.42 11.38 -11.66
N ASN A 248 -29.89 10.15 -11.46
CA ASN A 248 -29.38 9.21 -10.45
C ASN A 248 -28.06 8.54 -10.87
N SER A 249 -27.87 8.25 -12.15
CA SER A 249 -26.57 7.80 -12.69
C SER A 249 -25.53 8.91 -12.54
N PHE A 250 -25.92 10.17 -12.71
CA PHE A 250 -25.04 11.32 -12.52
C PHE A 250 -24.58 11.46 -11.05
N LEU A 251 -25.50 11.39 -10.08
CA LEU A 251 -25.15 11.44 -8.65
C LEU A 251 -24.31 10.25 -8.19
N TYR A 252 -24.56 9.06 -8.73
CA TYR A 252 -23.77 7.83 -8.48
C TYR A 252 -22.30 7.98 -8.93
N TYR A 253 -22.09 8.45 -10.16
CA TYR A 253 -20.75 8.74 -10.66
C TYR A 253 -20.10 9.88 -9.90
N TYR A 254 -20.87 10.87 -9.43
CA TYR A 254 -20.35 12.00 -8.69
C TYR A 254 -19.86 11.62 -7.29
N GLY A 255 -20.66 10.89 -6.49
CA GLY A 255 -20.28 10.51 -5.12
C GLY A 255 -19.02 9.65 -5.04
N MET A 256 -18.87 8.67 -5.94
CA MET A 256 -17.66 7.84 -5.97
C MET A 256 -16.43 8.58 -6.49
N ASN A 257 -16.60 9.47 -7.47
CA ASN A 257 -15.50 10.34 -7.90
C ASN A 257 -15.10 11.31 -6.78
N VAL A 258 -16.05 11.81 -5.99
CA VAL A 258 -15.76 12.64 -4.81
C VAL A 258 -14.97 11.85 -3.77
N LEU A 259 -15.38 10.61 -3.43
CA LEU A 259 -14.65 9.77 -2.47
C LEU A 259 -13.24 9.41 -2.98
N LEU A 260 -13.09 9.14 -4.28
CA LEU A 260 -11.77 8.95 -4.89
C LEU A 260 -10.90 10.20 -4.85
N MET A 261 -11.47 11.34 -5.23
CA MET A 261 -10.78 12.63 -5.17
C MET A 261 -10.38 12.95 -3.74
N TYR A 262 -11.24 12.63 -2.77
CA TYR A 262 -10.97 12.80 -1.36
C TYR A 262 -9.80 11.92 -0.88
N ARG A 263 -9.81 10.62 -1.21
CA ARG A 263 -8.67 9.70 -0.93
C ARG A 263 -7.36 10.20 -1.55
N LYS A 264 -7.42 10.69 -2.80
CA LYS A 264 -6.26 11.28 -3.50
C LYS A 264 -5.78 12.55 -2.82
N MET A 265 -6.68 13.45 -2.44
CA MET A 265 -6.35 14.70 -1.75
C MET A 265 -5.69 14.43 -0.39
N ILE A 266 -6.22 13.50 0.42
CA ILE A 266 -5.57 13.08 1.67
C ILE A 266 -4.16 12.55 1.40
N THR A 267 -4.02 11.70 0.39
CA THR A 267 -2.73 11.10 0.01
C THR A 267 -1.74 12.19 -0.39
N GLU A 268 -2.15 13.13 -1.25
CA GLU A 268 -1.33 14.25 -1.71
C GLU A 268 -0.93 15.17 -0.54
N GLN A 269 -1.85 15.51 0.35
CA GLN A 269 -1.57 16.32 1.53
C GLN A 269 -0.57 15.64 2.46
N LEU A 270 -0.78 14.35 2.76
CA LEU A 270 0.14 13.57 3.59
C LEU A 270 1.54 13.50 2.96
N LEU A 271 1.63 13.35 1.64
CA LEU A 271 2.91 13.37 0.93
C LEU A 271 3.62 14.72 1.04
N GLN A 272 2.89 15.83 0.94
CA GLN A 272 3.47 17.17 1.11
C GLN A 272 3.96 17.39 2.54
N ASP A 273 3.16 17.04 3.54
CA ASP A 273 3.52 17.19 4.95
C ASP A 273 4.74 16.32 5.33
N ALA A 274 4.96 15.19 4.64
CA ALA A 274 6.06 14.27 4.88
C ALA A 274 7.43 14.78 4.37
N ILE A 275 7.48 15.77 3.47
CA ILE A 275 8.72 16.18 2.79
C ILE A 275 9.80 16.65 3.77
N GLU A 276 9.49 17.62 4.64
CA GLU A 276 10.49 18.18 5.56
C GLU A 276 10.90 17.17 6.66
N PRO A 277 9.98 16.45 7.34
CA PRO A 277 10.36 15.43 8.31
C PRO A 277 11.29 14.34 7.74
N VAL A 278 11.04 13.90 6.50
CA VAL A 278 11.87 12.88 5.83
C VAL A 278 13.24 13.42 5.49
N LYS A 279 13.31 14.67 5.01
CA LYS A 279 14.57 15.35 4.70
C LYS A 279 15.43 15.56 5.95
N ASP A 280 14.83 15.96 7.07
CA ASP A 280 15.53 16.11 8.35
C ASP A 280 16.04 14.76 8.87
N TRP A 281 15.20 13.73 8.81
CA TRP A 281 15.58 12.38 9.21
C TRP A 281 16.74 11.83 8.37
N GLU A 282 16.69 11.99 7.04
CA GLU A 282 17.71 11.54 6.10
C GLU A 282 19.04 12.26 6.35
N LYS A 283 19.00 13.58 6.60
CA LYS A 283 20.18 14.35 7.00
C LYS A 283 20.82 13.80 8.27
N GLY A 284 19.99 13.48 9.28
CA GLY A 284 20.43 12.87 10.53
C GLY A 284 21.09 11.49 10.33
N GLN A 285 20.52 10.63 9.47
CA GLN A 285 21.11 9.32 9.18
C GLN A 285 22.45 9.44 8.45
N ARG A 286 22.52 10.28 7.40
CA ARG A 286 23.78 10.51 6.68
C ARG A 286 24.89 10.98 7.61
N GLN A 287 24.59 11.90 8.52
CA GLN A 287 25.54 12.38 9.52
C GLN A 287 25.98 11.25 10.47
N LYS A 288 25.04 10.47 11.03
CA LYS A 288 25.36 9.36 11.93
C LYS A 288 26.25 8.30 11.25
N ASN A 289 25.97 7.98 9.99
CA ASN A 289 26.72 6.98 9.23
C ASN A 289 28.11 7.44 8.89
N PHE A 290 28.25 8.71 8.52
CA PHE A 290 29.55 9.32 8.29
C PHE A 290 30.46 9.15 9.51
N TYR A 291 29.95 9.47 10.72
CA TYR A 291 30.68 9.27 11.98
C TYR A 291 31.07 7.80 12.22
N ASN A 292 30.20 6.85 11.91
CA ASN A 292 30.49 5.43 12.12
C ASN A 292 31.57 4.90 11.17
N ILE A 293 31.63 5.40 9.93
CA ILE A 293 32.57 4.90 8.90
C ILE A 293 33.96 5.51 9.08
N HIS A 294 34.03 6.81 9.41
CA HIS A 294 35.29 7.56 9.44
C HIS A 294 35.84 7.81 10.85
N GLY A 295 35.16 7.33 11.89
CA GLY A 295 35.51 7.63 13.28
C GLY A 295 35.42 9.13 13.59
N GLN A 296 36.09 9.58 14.65
CA GLN A 296 36.19 11.01 14.98
C GLN A 296 37.22 11.78 14.10
N ASP A 297 37.66 11.22 12.98
CA ASP A 297 38.65 11.89 12.14
C ASP A 297 38.03 13.07 11.39
N ASN A 298 38.06 14.24 12.06
CA ASN A 298 37.51 15.51 11.62
C ASN A 298 38.11 16.03 10.31
N ARG A 299 39.18 15.42 9.77
CA ARG A 299 39.83 15.86 8.53
C ARG A 299 39.08 15.43 7.27
N LEU A 300 38.30 14.34 7.32
CA LEU A 300 37.47 13.87 6.19
C LEU A 300 36.09 14.55 6.12
N ASN A 301 35.72 15.32 7.15
CA ASN A 301 34.44 16.03 7.27
C ASN A 301 34.23 17.10 6.19
N ARG A 302 35.25 17.44 5.38
CA ARG A 302 35.17 18.44 4.30
C ARG A 302 35.02 17.88 2.88
N LYS A 303 35.17 16.57 2.67
CA LYS A 303 35.14 15.98 1.31
C LYS A 303 34.10 14.90 1.08
N TRP A 304 33.48 14.42 2.15
CA TRP A 304 32.14 13.82 2.09
C TRP A 304 31.11 14.93 2.22
N GLU A 305 31.30 16.02 1.47
CA GLU A 305 30.16 16.83 1.09
C GLU A 305 29.25 15.90 0.30
N VAL A 306 28.11 15.64 0.92
CA VAL A 306 26.96 14.98 0.33
C VAL A 306 26.40 15.95 -0.72
N ASP A 307 27.16 16.19 -1.80
CA ASP A 307 26.80 17.10 -2.88
C ASP A 307 25.64 16.55 -3.71
N GLU A 308 25.28 15.27 -3.56
CA GLU A 308 23.99 14.80 -4.06
C GLU A 308 22.87 15.35 -3.17
N PRO A 309 22.08 16.33 -3.64
CA PRO A 309 20.98 16.86 -2.86
C PRO A 309 20.03 15.71 -2.50
N ILE A 310 19.52 15.74 -1.27
CA ILE A 310 18.48 14.81 -0.81
C ILE A 310 17.37 14.83 -1.85
N LYS A 311 17.10 13.67 -2.46
CA LYS A 311 16.08 13.58 -3.50
C LYS A 311 14.73 13.77 -2.83
N PRO A 312 13.91 14.75 -3.25
CA PRO A 312 12.65 15.04 -2.58
C PRO A 312 11.73 13.82 -2.64
N LEU A 313 10.98 13.62 -1.55
CA LEU A 313 9.95 12.61 -1.47
C LEU A 313 8.88 12.89 -2.55
N LYS A 314 8.50 11.86 -3.29
CA LYS A 314 7.40 11.89 -4.26
C LYS A 314 6.58 10.62 -4.11
N GLY A 315 5.27 10.69 -4.32
CA GLY A 315 4.39 9.53 -4.39
C GLY A 315 3.77 9.38 -5.77
N ASN A 316 3.70 8.15 -6.27
CA ASN A 316 2.98 7.79 -7.49
C ASN A 316 1.92 6.76 -7.14
N VAL A 317 0.73 6.87 -7.74
CA VAL A 317 -0.39 5.95 -7.50
C VAL A 317 -0.67 5.15 -8.78
N PRO A 318 0.15 4.14 -9.12
CA PRO A 318 -0.09 3.35 -10.33
C PRO A 318 -1.36 2.51 -10.19
N GLY A 319 -2.23 2.56 -11.20
CA GLY A 319 -3.35 1.61 -11.32
C GLY A 319 -4.65 2.00 -10.59
N SER A 320 -4.63 2.96 -9.67
CA SER A 320 -5.83 3.37 -8.90
C SER A 320 -6.70 4.37 -9.66
N MET A 321 -7.21 3.94 -10.82
CA MET A 321 -8.11 4.75 -11.65
C MET A 321 -9.59 4.50 -11.36
N ASN A 322 -9.93 3.45 -10.59
CA ASN A 322 -11.31 3.06 -10.33
C ASN A 322 -11.71 3.28 -8.86
N PRO A 323 -12.98 3.61 -8.58
CA PRO A 323 -13.42 3.86 -7.21
C PRO A 323 -13.30 2.67 -6.27
N THR A 324 -13.34 1.47 -6.84
CA THR A 324 -13.25 0.20 -6.14
C THR A 324 -11.84 -0.39 -6.16
N SER A 325 -10.83 0.35 -6.62
CA SER A 325 -9.44 -0.11 -6.56
C SER A 325 -8.74 0.44 -5.33
N ASP A 326 -7.92 -0.43 -4.78
CA ASP A 326 -6.89 -0.17 -3.78
C ASP A 326 -6.01 1.01 -4.25
N ILE A 327 -5.60 1.86 -3.31
CA ILE A 327 -4.67 2.97 -3.58
C ILE A 327 -3.29 2.53 -3.12
N ASP A 328 -2.52 2.04 -4.08
CA ASP A 328 -1.13 1.64 -3.86
C ASP A 328 -0.22 2.84 -4.16
N VAL A 329 0.27 3.48 -3.10
CA VAL A 329 1.15 4.65 -3.19
C VAL A 329 2.60 4.19 -3.18
N ASN A 330 3.22 4.25 -4.35
CA ASN A 330 4.64 4.00 -4.52
C ASN A 330 5.43 5.27 -4.28
N LEU A 331 6.13 5.32 -3.16
CA LEU A 331 7.00 6.43 -2.83
C LEU A 331 8.26 6.39 -3.71
N SER A 332 8.95 7.52 -3.82
CA SER A 332 10.26 7.68 -4.43
C SER A 332 10.95 8.90 -3.79
N GLY A 333 12.25 9.10 -4.04
CA GLY A 333 13.07 10.02 -3.23
C GLY A 333 13.77 9.34 -2.04
N ASP A 334 14.62 10.08 -1.33
CA ASP A 334 15.38 9.50 -0.22
C ASP A 334 14.51 9.42 1.06
N GLY A 335 14.86 8.54 2.00
CA GLY A 335 14.14 8.37 3.27
C GLY A 335 12.73 7.77 3.19
N THR A 336 12.38 7.08 2.10
CA THR A 336 11.02 6.53 1.92
C THR A 336 10.61 5.49 2.97
N GLU A 337 11.55 4.75 3.55
CA GLU A 337 11.28 3.78 4.61
C GLU A 337 10.74 4.48 5.87
N PHE A 338 11.32 5.64 6.19
CA PHE A 338 10.81 6.50 7.25
C PHE A 338 9.50 7.17 6.84
N ALA A 339 9.37 7.58 5.57
CA ALA A 339 8.15 8.18 5.06
C ALA A 339 6.94 7.25 5.21
N VAL A 340 7.05 5.94 4.92
CA VAL A 340 5.96 4.97 5.13
C VAL A 340 5.49 4.98 6.59
N TYR A 341 6.42 4.85 7.54
CA TYR A 341 6.10 4.90 8.97
C TYR A 341 5.42 6.21 9.36
N TRP A 342 5.96 7.34 8.88
CA TRP A 342 5.44 8.66 9.19
C TRP A 342 4.03 8.84 8.61
N LEU A 343 3.81 8.48 7.35
CA LEU A 343 2.52 8.57 6.65
C LEU A 343 1.44 7.73 7.35
N ASN A 344 1.75 6.49 7.73
CA ASN A 344 0.81 5.64 8.46
C ASN A 344 0.46 6.23 9.83
N ARG A 345 1.46 6.74 10.57
CA ARG A 345 1.24 7.39 11.87
C ARG A 345 0.35 8.62 11.75
N GLU A 346 0.68 9.53 10.85
CA GLU A 346 -0.08 10.76 10.63
C GLU A 346 -1.47 10.48 10.11
N PHE A 347 -1.61 9.46 9.25
CA PHE A 347 -2.91 8.99 8.82
C PHE A 347 -3.76 8.55 10.02
N LYS A 348 -3.23 7.67 10.88
CA LYS A 348 -3.93 7.20 12.09
C LYS A 348 -4.41 8.35 12.97
N GLU A 349 -3.57 9.36 13.18
CA GLU A 349 -3.83 10.50 14.06
C GLU A 349 -4.83 11.49 13.46
N LYS A 350 -4.73 11.79 12.15
CA LYS A 350 -5.52 12.84 11.49
C LYS A 350 -6.81 12.32 10.89
N TYR A 351 -6.79 11.15 10.26
CA TYR A 351 -7.86 10.66 9.38
C TYR A 351 -8.40 9.28 9.79
N GLY A 352 -7.61 8.46 10.47
CA GLY A 352 -7.94 7.06 10.73
C GLY A 352 -8.71 6.82 12.04
N ASN A 353 -8.83 7.83 12.90
CA ASN A 353 -9.32 7.68 14.27
C ASN A 353 -8.60 6.51 15.00
N GLY A 354 -7.27 6.47 14.90
CA GLY A 354 -6.43 5.40 15.44
C GLY A 354 -6.31 4.14 14.58
N ARG A 355 -6.96 4.08 13.41
CA ARG A 355 -6.90 2.93 12.48
C ARG A 355 -6.00 3.21 11.27
N GLU A 356 -5.42 2.15 10.72
CA GLU A 356 -4.47 2.22 9.59
C GLU A 356 -5.14 2.64 8.28
N SER A 357 -4.38 3.23 7.36
CA SER A 357 -4.85 3.70 6.05
C SER A 357 -5.41 2.59 5.16
N GLY A 358 -4.79 1.40 5.20
CA GLY A 358 -5.28 0.20 4.51
C GLY A 358 -6.61 -0.30 5.07
N VAL A 359 -6.87 -0.08 6.36
CA VAL A 359 -8.15 -0.45 6.99
C VAL A 359 -9.23 0.57 6.64
N VAL A 360 -8.92 1.88 6.70
CA VAL A 360 -9.94 2.94 6.61
C VAL A 360 -10.25 3.36 5.19
N TYR A 361 -9.26 3.41 4.30
CA TYR A 361 -9.44 3.86 2.92
C TYR A 361 -8.79 2.92 1.91
N ASP A 362 -8.30 1.76 2.33
CA ASP A 362 -7.62 0.83 1.44
C ASP A 362 -6.47 1.54 0.68
N ILE A 363 -5.68 2.31 1.45
CA ILE A 363 -4.47 3.02 0.98
C ILE A 363 -3.26 2.30 1.55
N ASN A 364 -2.40 1.79 0.68
CA ASN A 364 -1.15 1.12 1.04
C ASN A 364 0.04 1.97 0.59
N PHE A 365 0.98 2.25 1.49
CA PHE A 365 2.21 3.00 1.16
C PHE A 365 3.39 2.05 1.03
N TYR A 366 4.13 2.16 -0.07
CA TYR A 366 5.31 1.34 -0.37
C TYR A 366 6.55 2.24 -0.57
N ALA A 367 7.69 1.84 0.00
CA ALA A 367 8.95 2.59 -0.10
C ALA A 367 9.54 2.62 -1.53
N GLN A 368 10.55 3.48 -1.77
CA GLN A 368 11.17 3.87 -3.05
C GLN A 368 11.43 2.73 -4.05
N ASP A 369 11.67 1.54 -3.55
CA ASP A 369 12.21 0.44 -4.33
C ASP A 369 11.17 -0.61 -4.68
N PHE A 370 9.89 -0.34 -4.43
CA PHE A 370 8.83 -1.23 -4.89
C PHE A 370 8.71 -1.21 -6.42
N VAL A 371 8.85 -0.06 -7.08
CA VAL A 371 8.83 0.03 -8.56
C VAL A 371 10.12 0.65 -9.08
N PRO A 372 10.76 0.14 -10.16
CA PRO A 372 11.98 0.74 -10.69
C PRO A 372 11.76 2.18 -11.16
N LYS A 373 12.62 3.09 -10.70
CA LYS A 373 12.55 4.54 -10.99
C LYS A 373 12.45 4.87 -12.48
N LYS A 374 13.20 4.14 -13.32
CA LYS A 374 13.29 4.42 -14.76
C LYS A 374 11.97 4.20 -15.50
N VAL A 375 11.03 3.42 -14.94
CA VAL A 375 9.70 3.20 -15.53
C VAL A 375 8.89 4.49 -15.61
N PHE A 376 9.02 5.37 -14.62
CA PHE A 376 8.26 6.63 -14.56
C PHE A 376 8.81 7.71 -15.51
N GLY A 377 10.07 7.61 -15.91
CA GLY A 377 10.72 8.53 -16.86
C GLY A 377 10.42 8.24 -18.33
N LEU A 378 9.68 7.16 -18.65
CA LEU A 378 9.42 6.75 -20.03
C LEU A 378 8.36 7.59 -20.75
N LYS A 379 7.63 8.44 -20.02
CA LYS A 379 6.70 9.41 -20.61
C LYS A 379 7.50 10.56 -21.24
N GLY A 380 7.93 10.42 -22.50
CA GLY A 380 8.31 11.57 -23.32
C GLY A 380 9.67 11.52 -24.02
N ARG A 381 10.41 10.40 -24.00
CA ARG A 381 11.62 10.28 -24.83
C ARG A 381 11.57 9.01 -25.66
N GLY A 382 11.64 9.17 -26.98
CA GLY A 382 11.91 8.09 -27.93
C GLY A 382 13.32 7.49 -27.83
N GLU A 383 13.92 7.47 -26.63
CA GLU A 383 15.31 7.07 -26.34
C GLU A 383 15.41 5.73 -25.62
N LEU A 384 14.37 4.90 -25.65
CA LEU A 384 14.60 3.47 -25.54
C LEU A 384 14.58 2.94 -26.97
N ASP A 385 15.78 2.85 -27.55
CA ASP A 385 15.99 2.39 -28.92
C ASP A 385 15.13 1.15 -29.18
N LYS A 386 14.17 1.30 -30.10
CA LYS A 386 13.46 0.16 -30.69
C LYS A 386 14.48 -0.58 -31.56
N THR A 387 15.29 -1.45 -30.97
CA THR A 387 16.16 -2.34 -31.74
C THR A 387 15.30 -3.48 -32.29
N GLY A 388 14.60 -3.23 -33.41
CA GLY A 388 13.89 -4.25 -34.19
C GLY A 388 12.41 -4.50 -33.83
N ASN A 389 11.84 -5.54 -34.44
CA ASN A 389 10.44 -6.00 -34.30
C ASN A 389 10.11 -6.63 -32.93
N GLU A 390 10.91 -6.36 -31.91
CA GLU A 390 10.85 -7.10 -30.66
C GLU A 390 9.85 -6.56 -29.65
N LYS A 391 9.15 -7.49 -28.99
CA LYS A 391 8.08 -7.25 -28.02
C LYS A 391 8.59 -6.95 -26.59
N TYR A 392 9.84 -6.56 -26.44
CA TYR A 392 10.45 -6.29 -25.14
C TYR A 392 11.52 -5.22 -25.25
N TYR A 393 11.68 -4.43 -24.20
CA TYR A 393 12.92 -3.69 -24.00
C TYR A 393 14.02 -4.70 -23.72
N GLN A 394 14.93 -4.88 -24.69
CA GLN A 394 16.06 -5.80 -24.57
C GLN A 394 17.07 -5.33 -23.52
N ASN A 395 17.16 -4.02 -23.28
CA ASN A 395 18.16 -3.48 -22.39
C ASN A 395 17.71 -3.56 -20.92
N ASP A 396 18.49 -4.30 -20.11
CA ASP A 396 18.35 -4.40 -18.66
C ASP A 396 18.66 -3.10 -17.90
N ASN A 397 18.89 -1.99 -18.62
CA ASN A 397 19.07 -0.66 -18.06
C ASN A 397 18.01 -0.23 -17.04
N TRP A 398 16.81 -0.82 -17.04
CA TRP A 398 15.77 -0.56 -16.05
C TRP A 398 16.13 -1.11 -14.65
N ARG A 399 17.00 -2.11 -14.56
CA ARG A 399 17.48 -2.68 -13.31
C ARG A 399 18.33 -1.66 -12.56
N THR A 400 18.12 -1.56 -11.25
CA THR A 400 18.90 -0.66 -10.39
C THR A 400 20.38 -1.07 -10.32
N TYR A 401 20.62 -2.38 -10.37
CA TYR A 401 21.92 -3.03 -10.31
C TYR A 401 21.79 -4.48 -10.79
N GLN A 402 22.80 -4.99 -11.50
CA GLN A 402 22.91 -6.39 -11.92
C GLN A 402 23.99 -7.05 -11.07
N ILE A 403 23.65 -8.18 -10.45
CA ILE A 403 24.62 -9.01 -9.72
C ILE A 403 25.44 -9.75 -10.77
N GLU A 404 26.76 -9.60 -10.74
CA GLU A 404 27.67 -10.19 -11.71
C GLU A 404 28.32 -11.48 -11.20
N ASP A 405 28.54 -11.59 -9.89
CA ASP A 405 28.99 -12.81 -9.24
C ASP A 405 27.90 -13.89 -9.30
N GLU A 406 28.18 -14.96 -10.04
CA GLU A 406 27.21 -16.03 -10.30
C GLU A 406 26.81 -16.77 -9.01
N ALA A 407 27.69 -16.89 -8.01
CA ALA A 407 27.34 -17.52 -6.74
C ALA A 407 26.36 -16.64 -5.96
N VAL A 408 26.61 -15.34 -5.89
CA VAL A 408 25.71 -14.36 -5.24
C VAL A 408 24.38 -14.27 -6.00
N LYS A 409 24.40 -14.37 -7.33
CA LYS A 409 23.19 -14.41 -8.17
C LYS A 409 22.34 -15.65 -7.89
N ASN A 410 22.96 -16.83 -7.80
CA ASN A 410 22.26 -18.06 -7.41
C ASN A 410 21.66 -17.97 -6.00
N GLU A 411 22.38 -17.37 -5.05
CA GLU A 411 21.86 -17.09 -3.70
C GLU A 411 20.66 -16.11 -3.73
N ASP A 412 20.72 -15.05 -4.56
CA ASP A 412 19.61 -14.11 -4.76
C ASP A 412 18.38 -14.80 -5.37
N GLU A 413 18.57 -15.62 -6.40
CA GLU A 413 17.49 -16.38 -7.03
C GLU A 413 16.81 -17.34 -6.04
N GLU A 414 17.58 -18.03 -5.20
CA GLU A 414 17.03 -18.90 -4.15
C GLU A 414 16.25 -18.11 -3.08
N GLU A 415 16.76 -16.95 -2.63
CA GLU A 415 16.06 -16.11 -1.65
C GLU A 415 14.74 -15.53 -2.22
N GLN A 416 14.73 -15.18 -3.51
CA GLN A 416 13.50 -14.76 -4.20
C GLN A 416 12.55 -15.95 -4.41
N GLU A 417 13.04 -17.16 -4.69
CA GLU A 417 12.23 -18.36 -4.75
C GLU A 417 11.56 -18.63 -3.40
N ILE A 418 12.32 -18.60 -2.30
CA ILE A 418 11.80 -18.72 -0.93
C ILE A 418 10.73 -17.67 -0.66
N ALA A 419 10.96 -16.41 -1.03
CA ALA A 419 9.99 -15.34 -0.84
C ALA A 419 8.68 -15.58 -1.64
N SER A 420 8.77 -16.01 -2.90
CA SER A 420 7.58 -16.32 -3.72
C SER A 420 6.78 -17.51 -3.16
N LEU A 421 7.47 -18.55 -2.69
CA LEU A 421 6.84 -19.72 -2.06
C LEU A 421 6.26 -19.39 -0.69
N LEU A 422 6.89 -18.51 0.09
CA LEU A 422 6.33 -17.98 1.33
C LEU A 422 5.02 -17.23 1.07
N MET A 423 4.97 -16.42 0.02
CA MET A 423 3.73 -15.73 -0.39
C MET A 423 2.62 -16.75 -0.72
N MET A 424 2.96 -17.78 -1.50
CA MET A 424 2.03 -18.86 -1.80
C MET A 424 1.57 -19.60 -0.53
N ARG A 425 2.50 -19.93 0.37
CA ARG A 425 2.23 -20.61 1.65
C ARG A 425 1.30 -19.81 2.55
N VAL A 426 1.50 -18.49 2.66
CA VAL A 426 0.66 -17.58 3.45
C VAL A 426 -0.79 -17.61 2.99
N ASN A 427 -1.02 -17.82 1.69
CA ASN A 427 -2.35 -17.81 1.08
C ASN A 427 -2.98 -19.20 0.90
N MET A 428 -2.25 -20.26 1.22
CA MET A 428 -2.75 -21.63 1.26
C MET A 428 -3.12 -22.03 2.68
N ASN A 429 -4.20 -22.81 2.82
CA ASN A 429 -4.43 -23.53 4.07
C ASN A 429 -3.40 -24.68 4.21
N GLN A 430 -3.32 -25.28 5.40
CA GLN A 430 -2.36 -26.36 5.66
C GLN A 430 -2.55 -27.57 4.73
N ALA A 431 -3.79 -27.95 4.40
CA ALA A 431 -4.07 -29.11 3.57
C ALA A 431 -3.60 -28.89 2.12
N ASP A 432 -3.90 -27.73 1.54
CA ASP A 432 -3.49 -27.37 0.17
C ASP A 432 -1.94 -27.34 0.05
N TRP A 433 -1.26 -26.79 1.07
CA TRP A 433 0.20 -26.77 1.10
C TRP A 433 0.83 -28.16 1.27
N THR A 434 0.24 -29.00 2.15
CA THR A 434 0.66 -30.39 2.30
C THR A 434 0.47 -31.18 1.02
N ASP A 435 -0.64 -30.98 0.29
CA ASP A 435 -0.88 -31.63 -1.00
C ASP A 435 0.18 -31.20 -2.04
N TYR A 436 0.44 -29.90 -2.16
CA TYR A 436 1.51 -29.38 -3.01
C TYR A 436 2.88 -30.02 -2.73
N THR A 437 3.30 -30.01 -1.47
CA THR A 437 4.61 -30.55 -1.06
C THR A 437 4.69 -32.07 -1.22
N ASN A 438 3.60 -32.79 -0.99
CA ASN A 438 3.53 -34.23 -1.23
C ASN A 438 3.64 -34.59 -2.71
N GLN A 439 3.03 -33.82 -3.61
CA GLN A 439 3.15 -34.05 -5.05
C GLN A 439 4.57 -33.78 -5.58
N LEU A 440 5.33 -32.90 -4.91
CA LEU A 440 6.75 -32.67 -5.22
C LEU A 440 7.66 -33.81 -4.74
N ASN A 441 7.32 -34.51 -3.65
CA ASN A 441 8.21 -35.49 -3.02
C ASN A 441 8.65 -36.64 -3.96
N PRO A 442 7.76 -37.30 -4.72
CA PRO A 442 8.15 -38.34 -5.68
C PRO A 442 9.08 -37.80 -6.77
N LEU A 443 8.91 -36.55 -7.17
CA LEU A 443 9.71 -35.90 -8.20
C LEU A 443 11.10 -35.49 -7.66
N ASN A 444 11.21 -35.22 -6.36
CA ASN A 444 12.45 -34.84 -5.69
C ASN A 444 13.45 -36.00 -5.56
N GLN A 445 12.98 -37.25 -5.48
CA GLN A 445 13.84 -38.43 -5.35
C GLN A 445 14.80 -38.60 -6.55
N ASN A 446 14.39 -38.11 -7.73
CA ASN A 446 15.17 -38.29 -8.96
C ASN A 446 15.77 -37.00 -9.52
N ASN A 447 15.24 -35.81 -9.17
CA ASN A 447 15.60 -34.58 -9.90
C ASN A 447 15.63 -33.28 -9.07
N ARG A 448 15.66 -33.37 -7.72
CA ARG A 448 15.78 -32.22 -6.78
C ARG A 448 14.77 -31.05 -6.98
N LEU A 449 13.63 -31.20 -7.68
CA LEU A 449 12.72 -30.15 -8.24
C LEU A 449 12.61 -28.80 -7.49
N ILE A 450 12.43 -28.87 -6.18
CA ILE A 450 12.68 -27.78 -5.23
C ILE A 450 13.48 -28.43 -4.12
N SER A 451 14.60 -27.81 -3.72
CA SER A 451 15.40 -28.44 -2.67
C SER A 451 14.56 -28.56 -1.40
N GLN A 452 14.62 -29.70 -0.71
CA GLN A 452 13.94 -29.88 0.58
C GLN A 452 14.32 -28.75 1.56
N ARG A 453 15.56 -28.24 1.44
CA ARG A 453 16.04 -27.05 2.15
C ARG A 453 15.17 -25.81 1.90
N VAL A 454 14.82 -25.50 0.65
CA VAL A 454 13.96 -24.34 0.32
C VAL A 454 12.58 -24.49 0.96
N LEU A 455 11.97 -25.68 0.88
CA LEU A 455 10.64 -25.92 1.49
C LEU A 455 10.69 -25.82 3.03
N GLN A 456 11.74 -26.34 3.66
CA GLN A 456 11.96 -26.21 5.10
C GLN A 456 12.12 -24.74 5.52
N GLU A 457 12.88 -23.96 4.75
CA GLU A 457 13.08 -22.54 5.02
C GLU A 457 11.80 -21.72 4.85
N VAL A 458 10.95 -22.07 3.87
CA VAL A 458 9.60 -21.48 3.71
C VAL A 458 8.74 -21.74 4.93
N GLU A 459 8.67 -22.99 5.42
CA GLU A 459 7.91 -23.34 6.63
C GLU A 459 8.45 -22.65 7.89
N ARG A 460 9.77 -22.55 8.02
CA ARG A 460 10.42 -21.82 9.11
C ARG A 460 10.01 -20.35 9.09
N LYS A 461 10.09 -19.69 7.93
CA LYS A 461 9.68 -18.28 7.76
C LYS A 461 8.18 -18.06 7.97
N TYR A 462 7.34 -18.99 7.52
CA TYR A 462 5.90 -18.95 7.76
C TYR A 462 5.57 -19.03 9.25
N THR A 463 6.25 -19.92 9.97
CA THR A 463 6.12 -20.05 11.43
C THR A 463 6.59 -18.79 12.15
N GLU A 464 7.77 -18.27 11.81
CA GLU A 464 8.33 -17.02 12.35
C GLU A 464 7.37 -15.83 12.12
N ARG A 465 6.80 -15.73 10.92
CA ARG A 465 5.79 -14.72 10.57
C ARG A 465 4.59 -14.78 11.51
N ASN A 466 4.01 -15.96 11.70
CA ASN A 466 2.84 -16.12 12.55
C ASN A 466 3.15 -15.86 14.03
N GLN A 467 4.34 -16.24 14.51
CA GLN A 467 4.80 -15.90 15.86
C GLN A 467 4.91 -14.39 16.05
N LEU A 468 5.47 -13.67 15.07
CA LEU A 468 5.57 -12.21 15.12
C LEU A 468 4.18 -11.55 15.10
N LEU A 469 3.25 -12.05 14.28
CA LEU A 469 1.87 -11.54 14.26
C LEU A 469 1.17 -11.72 15.60
N ASN A 470 1.29 -12.92 16.20
CA ASN A 470 0.73 -13.20 17.52
C ASN A 470 1.35 -12.32 18.61
N ALA A 471 2.66 -12.06 18.54
CA ALA A 471 3.37 -11.23 19.51
C ALA A 471 3.03 -9.72 19.40
N ASN A 472 2.51 -9.26 18.27
CA ASN A 472 2.22 -7.84 18.01
C ASN A 472 0.71 -7.52 17.96
N GLY A 473 -0.17 -8.49 18.23
CA GLY A 473 -1.60 -8.39 17.99
C GLY A 473 -2.47 -8.37 19.26
N ASN A 474 -2.83 -7.18 19.73
CA ASN A 474 -4.19 -6.93 20.22
C ASN A 474 -4.93 -6.22 19.09
N ALA A 475 -5.53 -6.99 18.18
CA ALA A 475 -6.37 -6.41 17.14
C ALA A 475 -7.63 -5.80 17.80
N PRO A 476 -8.17 -4.70 17.26
CA PRO A 476 -9.47 -4.21 17.70
C PRO A 476 -10.51 -5.35 17.56
N THR A 477 -11.21 -5.68 18.65
CA THR A 477 -12.17 -6.79 18.70
C THR A 477 -13.37 -6.63 17.75
N ASN A 478 -13.56 -5.43 17.19
CA ASN A 478 -14.72 -5.07 16.37
C ASN A 478 -14.42 -5.10 14.85
N LEU A 479 -13.26 -5.60 14.43
CA LEU A 479 -12.90 -5.73 13.01
C LEU A 479 -13.11 -7.17 12.53
N SER A 480 -13.38 -7.33 11.23
CA SER A 480 -13.38 -8.66 10.60
C SER A 480 -11.99 -9.32 10.77
N PRO A 481 -11.91 -10.66 10.74
CA PRO A 481 -10.64 -11.36 10.91
C PRO A 481 -9.53 -10.92 9.94
N ASP A 482 -9.88 -10.51 8.72
CA ASP A 482 -8.90 -10.04 7.74
C ASP A 482 -8.44 -8.61 8.02
N LEU A 483 -9.34 -7.72 8.40
CA LEU A 483 -8.99 -6.35 8.80
C LEU A 483 -8.20 -6.32 10.12
N ALA A 484 -8.44 -7.29 11.00
CA ALA A 484 -7.71 -7.45 12.25
C ALA A 484 -6.22 -7.79 12.03
N LYS A 485 -5.86 -8.39 10.88
CA LYS A 485 -4.47 -8.74 10.53
C LYS A 485 -3.67 -7.55 9.99
N ILE A 486 -4.32 -6.61 9.31
CA ILE A 486 -3.64 -5.48 8.64
C ILE A 486 -2.83 -4.63 9.63
N ALA A 487 -3.38 -4.34 10.81
CA ALA A 487 -2.69 -3.50 11.79
C ALA A 487 -1.38 -4.12 12.35
N PRO A 488 -1.36 -5.37 12.87
CA PRO A 488 -0.12 -6.00 13.29
C PRO A 488 0.85 -6.23 12.13
N GLU A 489 0.35 -6.56 10.94
CA GLU A 489 1.16 -6.69 9.71
C GLU A 489 1.89 -5.38 9.37
N ASN A 490 1.16 -4.26 9.26
CA ASN A 490 1.75 -2.95 8.97
C ASN A 490 2.80 -2.52 10.00
N ARG A 491 2.59 -2.78 11.29
CA ARG A 491 3.59 -2.47 12.33
C ARG A 491 4.89 -3.26 12.15
N ILE A 492 4.78 -4.53 11.77
CA ILE A 492 5.97 -5.37 11.50
C ILE A 492 6.65 -4.90 10.22
N TYR A 493 5.87 -4.59 9.18
CA TYR A 493 6.37 -4.00 7.94
C TYR A 493 7.20 -2.73 8.20
N GLU A 494 6.62 -1.75 8.91
CA GLU A 494 7.30 -0.51 9.31
C GLU A 494 8.58 -0.79 10.10
N LYS A 495 8.53 -1.73 11.05
CA LYS A 495 9.70 -2.11 11.86
C LYS A 495 10.83 -2.71 11.02
N ILE A 496 10.50 -3.56 10.05
CA ILE A 496 11.49 -4.16 9.14
C ILE A 496 12.06 -3.09 8.20
N LEU A 497 11.24 -2.19 7.67
CA LEU A 497 11.69 -1.04 6.87
C LEU A 497 12.70 -0.21 7.67
N LEU A 498 12.33 0.19 8.89
CA LEU A 498 13.13 1.09 9.73
C LEU A 498 14.45 0.48 10.23
N LYS A 499 14.52 -0.86 10.33
CA LYS A 499 15.70 -1.56 10.86
C LYS A 499 16.51 -2.21 9.74
N LYS A 500 15.93 -3.18 9.06
CA LYS A 500 16.66 -4.05 8.13
C LYS A 500 16.87 -3.39 6.76
N VAL A 501 15.84 -2.77 6.20
CA VAL A 501 15.92 -2.22 4.83
C VAL A 501 16.83 -0.99 4.78
N ILE A 502 16.71 -0.08 5.75
CA ILE A 502 17.58 1.09 5.85
C ILE A 502 19.05 0.68 6.02
N GLU A 503 19.35 -0.25 6.94
CA GLU A 503 20.72 -0.75 7.16
C GLU A 503 21.30 -1.35 5.87
N ALA A 504 20.57 -2.26 5.22
CA ALA A 504 21.01 -2.89 3.97
C ALA A 504 21.15 -1.88 2.82
N ARG A 505 20.27 -0.88 2.75
CA ARG A 505 20.34 0.19 1.75
C ARG A 505 21.60 1.00 1.94
N MET A 506 21.87 1.41 3.17
CA MET A 506 23.06 2.20 3.49
C MET A 506 24.34 1.44 3.17
N GLU A 507 24.43 0.17 3.56
CA GLU A 507 25.55 -0.70 3.20
C GLU A 507 25.76 -0.73 1.68
N TYR A 508 24.68 -1.00 0.92
CA TYR A 508 24.73 -1.00 -0.55
C TYR A 508 25.19 0.34 -1.13
N GLN A 509 24.66 1.47 -0.65
CA GLN A 509 25.06 2.80 -1.14
C GLN A 509 26.53 3.11 -0.84
N ILE A 510 27.03 2.74 0.35
CA ILE A 510 28.43 2.96 0.73
C ILE A 510 29.36 2.15 -0.16
N VAL A 511 29.11 0.84 -0.33
CA VAL A 511 29.98 -0.01 -1.14
C VAL A 511 29.88 0.36 -2.62
N LYS A 512 28.68 0.66 -3.12
CA LYS A 512 28.47 1.17 -4.50
C LYS A 512 29.25 2.45 -4.76
N TRP A 513 29.25 3.39 -3.82
CA TRP A 513 30.03 4.62 -3.93
C TRP A 513 31.54 4.33 -3.97
N LYS A 514 32.02 3.41 -3.13
CA LYS A 514 33.44 2.98 -3.16
C LYS A 514 33.82 2.35 -4.50
N LEU A 515 32.96 1.47 -5.03
CA LEU A 515 33.13 0.82 -6.33
C LEU A 515 33.14 1.86 -7.47
N LYS A 516 32.25 2.86 -7.43
CA LYS A 516 32.24 3.95 -8.42
C LYS A 516 33.59 4.70 -8.49
N ASN A 517 34.26 4.87 -7.35
CA ASN A 517 35.58 5.51 -7.28
C ASN A 517 36.74 4.56 -7.57
N ASN A 518 36.50 3.25 -7.54
CA ASN A 518 37.50 2.20 -7.76
C ASN A 518 36.89 1.08 -8.63
N PRO A 519 36.54 1.35 -9.89
CA PRO A 519 35.72 0.44 -10.69
C PRO A 519 36.39 -0.91 -11.00
N ASN A 520 37.72 -0.98 -10.92
CA ASN A 520 38.50 -2.19 -11.18
C ASN A 520 38.72 -3.06 -9.92
N ASP A 521 38.20 -2.64 -8.76
CA ASP A 521 38.35 -3.39 -7.51
C ASP A 521 37.33 -4.53 -7.44
N GLN A 522 37.82 -5.76 -7.64
CA GLN A 522 36.99 -6.96 -7.64
C GLN A 522 36.40 -7.28 -6.26
N ASP A 523 37.08 -6.95 -5.16
CA ASP A 523 36.51 -7.13 -3.81
C ASP A 523 35.32 -6.19 -3.62
N LEU A 524 35.46 -4.92 -4.00
CA LEU A 524 34.35 -3.96 -3.94
C LEU A 524 33.18 -4.37 -4.83
N LYS A 525 33.44 -4.98 -5.98
CA LYS A 525 32.40 -5.51 -6.86
C LYS A 525 31.63 -6.66 -6.19
N ASN A 526 32.34 -7.68 -5.69
CA ASN A 526 31.75 -8.81 -4.98
C ASN A 526 30.96 -8.36 -3.73
N ARG A 527 31.47 -7.36 -3.01
CA ARG A 527 30.78 -6.76 -1.85
C ARG A 527 29.55 -5.97 -2.26
N THR A 528 29.59 -5.26 -3.39
CA THR A 528 28.43 -4.53 -3.92
C THR A 528 27.32 -5.51 -4.31
N ASP A 529 27.67 -6.63 -4.94
CA ASP A 529 26.77 -7.73 -5.27
C ASP A 529 26.08 -8.30 -4.02
N ARG A 530 26.86 -8.64 -2.99
CA ARG A 530 26.33 -9.15 -1.71
C ARG A 530 25.44 -8.12 -1.00
N ALA A 531 25.87 -6.86 -0.95
CA ALA A 531 25.08 -5.80 -0.32
C ALA A 531 23.75 -5.56 -1.06
N TYR A 532 23.76 -5.62 -2.40
CA TYR A 532 22.53 -5.51 -3.19
C TYR A 532 21.58 -6.70 -2.98
N LYS A 533 22.10 -7.93 -2.94
CA LYS A 533 21.33 -9.11 -2.57
C LYS A 533 20.70 -8.96 -1.18
N ASN A 534 21.48 -8.54 -0.18
CA ASN A 534 20.98 -8.33 1.19
C ASN A 534 19.87 -7.28 1.23
N LEU A 535 19.99 -6.21 0.45
CA LEU A 535 18.93 -5.22 0.27
C LEU A 535 17.67 -5.82 -0.35
N LYS A 536 17.78 -6.66 -1.39
CA LYS A 536 16.63 -7.37 -1.97
C LYS A 536 15.97 -8.30 -0.95
N LYS A 537 16.76 -9.08 -0.21
CA LYS A 537 16.27 -9.98 0.85
C LYS A 537 15.51 -9.22 1.94
N ALA A 538 16.06 -8.12 2.45
CA ALA A 538 15.42 -7.29 3.47
C ALA A 538 14.08 -6.70 2.98
N LYS A 539 14.00 -6.31 1.69
CA LYS A 539 12.75 -5.85 1.08
C LYS A 539 11.71 -6.95 0.99
N SER A 540 12.07 -8.11 0.47
CA SER A 540 11.16 -9.26 0.40
C SER A 540 10.66 -9.66 1.79
N GLU A 541 11.51 -9.58 2.81
CA GLU A 541 11.11 -9.79 4.20
C GLU A 541 10.10 -8.73 4.68
N ALA A 542 10.33 -7.46 4.38
CA ALA A 542 9.38 -6.39 4.73
C ALA A 542 8.03 -6.61 4.03
N LEU A 543 8.06 -6.88 2.72
CA LEU A 543 6.86 -7.10 1.90
C LEU A 543 6.05 -8.31 2.35
N ALA A 544 6.66 -9.26 3.07
CA ALA A 544 5.94 -10.39 3.67
C ALA A 544 4.89 -10.01 4.74
N TYR A 545 4.91 -8.75 5.17
CA TYR A 545 3.98 -8.15 6.12
C TYR A 545 3.29 -6.90 5.55
N ALA A 546 3.56 -6.53 4.30
CA ALA A 546 2.83 -5.45 3.67
C ALA A 546 1.48 -5.96 3.15
N ASN A 547 0.43 -5.17 3.31
CA ASN A 547 -0.91 -5.53 2.83
C ASN A 547 -0.90 -5.73 1.29
N GLU A 548 -1.46 -6.85 0.85
CA GLU A 548 -1.59 -7.28 -0.56
C GLU A 548 -0.34 -7.12 -1.44
N ALA A 549 0.86 -7.22 -0.86
CA ALA A 549 2.09 -6.95 -1.57
C ALA A 549 2.62 -8.14 -2.40
N TYR A 550 3.30 -7.82 -3.49
CA TYR A 550 4.17 -8.75 -4.19
C TYR A 550 5.51 -8.90 -3.46
N TYR A 551 5.96 -10.12 -3.19
CA TYR A 551 7.14 -10.36 -2.33
C TYR A 551 8.45 -10.34 -3.12
N THR A 552 8.38 -10.61 -4.43
CA THR A 552 9.55 -10.72 -5.31
C THR A 552 9.60 -9.66 -6.39
N GLN A 553 10.82 -9.37 -6.83
CA GLN A 553 11.05 -8.49 -7.98
C GLN A 553 10.36 -9.02 -9.25
N GLY A 554 10.35 -10.35 -9.47
CA GLY A 554 9.71 -10.95 -10.64
C GLY A 554 8.21 -10.66 -10.71
N ALA A 555 7.51 -10.79 -9.58
CA ALA A 555 6.09 -10.49 -9.49
C ALA A 555 5.80 -8.99 -9.68
N VAL A 556 6.57 -8.13 -9.02
CA VAL A 556 6.47 -6.66 -9.18
C VAL A 556 6.64 -6.25 -10.65
N ILE A 557 7.71 -6.69 -11.31
CA ILE A 557 7.99 -6.28 -12.70
C ILE A 557 6.98 -6.89 -13.66
N GLY A 558 6.70 -8.19 -13.52
CA GLY A 558 5.78 -8.91 -14.40
C GLY A 558 4.35 -8.43 -14.31
N VAL A 559 3.88 -8.08 -13.10
CA VAL A 559 2.48 -7.76 -12.85
C VAL A 559 2.24 -6.27 -12.67
N VAL A 560 2.97 -5.60 -11.77
CA VAL A 560 2.75 -4.18 -11.53
C VAL A 560 3.24 -3.35 -12.72
N VAL A 561 4.52 -3.51 -13.08
CA VAL A 561 5.11 -2.69 -14.14
C VAL A 561 4.55 -3.09 -15.50
N ASN A 562 4.77 -4.33 -15.93
CA ASN A 562 4.40 -4.74 -17.29
C ASN A 562 2.89 -4.76 -17.48
N LYS A 563 2.15 -5.38 -16.56
CA LYS A 563 0.71 -5.65 -16.76
C LYS A 563 -0.21 -4.51 -16.31
N GLN A 564 0.13 -3.73 -15.29
CA GLN A 564 -0.73 -2.64 -14.81
C GLN A 564 -0.26 -1.26 -15.28
N MET A 565 1.04 -1.00 -15.34
CA MET A 565 1.52 0.32 -15.73
C MET A 565 1.71 0.44 -17.24
N LEU A 566 2.56 -0.40 -17.85
CA LEU A 566 2.92 -0.28 -19.26
C LEU A 566 1.75 -0.64 -20.18
N ASP A 567 1.02 -1.73 -19.92
CA ASP A 567 -0.21 -2.08 -20.68
C ASP A 567 -1.23 -0.92 -20.68
N ASN A 568 -1.37 -0.16 -19.58
CA ASN A 568 -2.27 0.99 -19.49
C ASN A 568 -1.70 2.24 -20.17
N MET A 569 -0.40 2.48 -20.05
CA MET A 569 0.28 3.62 -20.66
C MET A 569 0.23 3.56 -22.19
N TYR A 570 0.34 2.35 -22.75
CA TYR A 570 0.36 2.11 -24.20
C TYR A 570 -0.94 1.48 -24.72
N LYS A 571 -2.04 1.58 -23.97
CA LYS A 571 -3.32 0.96 -24.37
C LYS A 571 -3.86 1.51 -25.70
N ASP A 572 -3.60 2.79 -25.99
CA ASP A 572 -4.12 3.51 -27.15
C ASP A 572 -3.18 3.44 -28.36
N ASP A 573 -1.89 3.16 -28.12
CA ASP A 573 -0.90 3.03 -29.18
C ASP A 573 -0.69 1.55 -29.55
N ARG A 574 -1.38 1.14 -30.62
CA ARG A 574 -1.30 -0.23 -31.14
C ARG A 574 0.09 -0.63 -31.60
N SER A 575 0.96 0.34 -31.94
CA SER A 575 2.33 0.09 -32.40
C SER A 575 3.31 -0.17 -31.24
N THR A 576 2.98 0.31 -30.04
CA THR A 576 3.81 0.18 -28.81
C THR A 576 3.19 -0.76 -27.77
N LYS A 577 2.08 -1.44 -28.11
CA LYS A 577 1.35 -2.43 -27.29
C LYS A 577 2.21 -3.59 -26.73
N TYR A 578 3.49 -3.62 -27.07
CA TYR A 578 4.44 -4.65 -26.69
C TYR A 578 5.68 -4.11 -25.99
N LEU A 579 5.71 -2.87 -25.51
CA LEU A 579 6.86 -2.38 -24.75
C LEU A 579 6.81 -2.88 -23.30
N LYS A 580 7.29 -4.11 -23.09
CA LYS A 580 7.41 -4.75 -21.77
C LYS A 580 8.87 -4.86 -21.34
N LEU A 581 9.13 -4.75 -20.04
CA LEU A 581 10.43 -5.10 -19.47
C LEU A 581 10.64 -6.61 -19.58
N LYS A 582 11.82 -7.05 -20.01
CA LYS A 582 12.18 -8.47 -20.08
C LYS A 582 12.48 -8.99 -18.68
N LEU A 583 11.85 -10.11 -18.29
CA LEU A 583 12.15 -10.83 -17.06
C LEU A 583 13.13 -11.98 -17.35
N THR A 584 13.94 -12.35 -16.36
CA THR A 584 14.72 -13.60 -16.40
C THR A 584 13.78 -14.81 -16.23
N PRO A 585 14.23 -16.04 -16.59
CA PRO A 585 13.47 -17.26 -16.32
C PRO A 585 13.09 -17.40 -14.84
N ALA A 586 14.01 -17.13 -13.91
CA ALA A 586 13.73 -17.15 -12.47
C ALA A 586 12.66 -16.11 -12.07
N GLU A 587 12.72 -14.89 -12.61
CA GLU A 587 11.73 -13.85 -12.32
C GLU A 587 10.32 -14.20 -12.84
N TYR A 588 10.20 -14.85 -14.02
CA TYR A 588 8.91 -15.36 -14.48
C TYR A 588 8.35 -16.43 -13.54
N TYR A 589 9.21 -17.32 -13.04
CA TYR A 589 8.83 -18.35 -12.09
C TYR A 589 8.37 -17.77 -10.73
N HIS A 590 9.09 -16.77 -10.20
CA HIS A 590 8.69 -16.07 -8.97
C HIS A 590 7.33 -15.39 -9.13
N GLY A 591 7.16 -14.63 -10.22
CA GLY A 591 5.89 -13.98 -10.53
C GLY A 591 4.74 -14.97 -10.68
N PHE A 592 4.97 -16.10 -11.35
CA PHE A 592 3.98 -17.16 -11.51
C PHE A 592 3.57 -17.77 -10.18
N THR A 593 4.55 -18.15 -9.35
CA THR A 593 4.32 -18.75 -8.03
C THR A 593 3.48 -17.81 -7.16
N GLU A 594 3.75 -16.50 -7.23
CA GLU A 594 2.94 -15.52 -6.54
C GLU A 594 1.51 -15.43 -7.10
N GLN A 595 1.31 -15.49 -8.42
CA GLN A 595 -0.07 -15.52 -8.96
C GLN A 595 -0.86 -16.76 -8.54
N ILE A 596 -0.21 -17.90 -8.34
CA ILE A 596 -0.84 -19.07 -7.73
C ILE A 596 -1.28 -18.74 -6.29
N GLY A 597 -0.39 -18.17 -5.47
CA GLY A 597 -0.73 -17.72 -4.12
C GLY A 597 -1.94 -16.79 -4.06
N PHE A 598 -1.98 -15.75 -4.90
CA PHE A 598 -3.13 -14.83 -4.95
C PHE A 598 -4.43 -15.49 -5.44
N ALA A 599 -4.32 -16.49 -6.32
CA ALA A 599 -5.49 -17.28 -6.74
C ALA A 599 -6.05 -18.07 -5.54
N PHE A 600 -5.20 -18.72 -4.74
CA PHE A 600 -5.62 -19.40 -3.50
C PHE A 600 -6.22 -18.44 -2.48
N HIS A 601 -5.60 -17.27 -2.28
CA HIS A 601 -6.14 -16.21 -1.42
C HIS A 601 -7.60 -15.88 -1.80
N SER A 602 -7.81 -15.57 -3.08
CA SER A 602 -9.13 -15.22 -3.60
C SER A 602 -10.11 -16.37 -3.44
N LEU A 603 -9.66 -17.61 -3.68
CA LEU A 603 -10.49 -18.80 -3.62
C LEU A 603 -10.96 -19.12 -2.20
N ASN A 604 -10.13 -18.85 -1.20
CA ASN A 604 -10.51 -19.03 0.21
C ASN A 604 -11.65 -18.08 0.62
N ALA A 605 -11.73 -16.90 0.00
CA ALA A 605 -12.80 -15.91 0.21
C ALA A 605 -14.06 -16.17 -0.65
N VAL A 606 -14.13 -17.28 -1.38
CA VAL A 606 -15.29 -17.63 -2.20
C VAL A 606 -16.37 -18.27 -1.33
N GLU A 607 -17.47 -17.55 -1.14
CA GLU A 607 -18.69 -18.03 -0.49
C GLU A 607 -19.79 -18.37 -1.50
N ASN A 608 -19.78 -17.70 -2.65
CA ASN A 608 -20.72 -17.91 -3.76
C ASN A 608 -20.01 -17.75 -5.12
N MET A 609 -20.72 -17.99 -6.22
CA MET A 609 -20.13 -17.96 -7.57
C MET A 609 -19.61 -16.59 -8.00
N ASP A 610 -20.20 -15.49 -7.53
CA ASP A 610 -19.77 -14.13 -7.92
C ASP A 610 -18.38 -13.81 -7.38
N ASN A 611 -18.06 -14.36 -6.20
CA ASN A 611 -16.73 -14.25 -5.58
C ASN A 611 -15.64 -14.95 -6.40
N LEU A 612 -15.97 -15.78 -7.41
CA LEU A 612 -14.97 -16.40 -8.30
C LEU A 612 -14.47 -15.45 -9.40
N ILE A 613 -15.21 -14.39 -9.73
CA ILE A 613 -14.86 -13.48 -10.83
C ILE A 613 -13.49 -12.81 -10.59
N PRO A 614 -13.19 -12.24 -9.41
CA PRO A 614 -11.90 -11.60 -9.15
C PRO A 614 -10.70 -12.53 -9.34
N MET A 615 -10.87 -13.84 -9.12
CA MET A 615 -9.78 -14.82 -9.19
C MET A 615 -9.27 -15.03 -10.63
N GLY A 616 -10.14 -14.90 -11.64
CA GLY A 616 -9.78 -15.12 -13.05
C GLY A 616 -8.57 -14.30 -13.51
N LYS A 617 -8.37 -13.10 -12.95
CA LYS A 617 -7.21 -12.25 -13.24
C LYS A 617 -5.89 -12.92 -12.84
N TYR A 618 -5.83 -13.59 -11.68
CA TYR A 618 -4.63 -14.24 -11.17
C TYR A 618 -4.32 -15.50 -11.96
N VAL A 619 -5.33 -16.31 -12.27
CA VAL A 619 -5.19 -17.50 -13.12
C VAL A 619 -4.65 -17.12 -14.51
N HIS A 620 -5.23 -16.11 -15.14
CA HIS A 620 -4.76 -15.64 -16.45
C HIS A 620 -3.31 -15.13 -16.41
N ARG A 621 -2.95 -14.36 -15.37
CA ARG A 621 -1.57 -13.88 -15.19
C ARG A 621 -0.59 -15.04 -15.00
N ALA A 622 -0.95 -16.06 -14.21
CA ALA A 622 -0.14 -17.27 -14.05
C ALA A 622 0.13 -17.95 -15.41
N TYR A 623 -0.90 -18.24 -16.20
CA TYR A 623 -0.69 -18.84 -17.52
C TYR A 623 0.17 -17.98 -18.45
N ASN A 624 0.01 -16.66 -18.43
CA ASN A 624 0.83 -15.79 -19.27
C ASN A 624 2.29 -15.78 -18.81
N LEU A 625 2.57 -15.75 -17.51
CA LEU A 625 3.93 -15.82 -16.99
C LEU A 625 4.57 -17.17 -17.32
N PHE A 626 3.84 -18.29 -17.22
CA PHE A 626 4.34 -19.60 -17.61
C PHE A 626 4.58 -19.69 -19.13
N LYS A 627 3.66 -19.18 -19.95
CA LYS A 627 3.88 -19.08 -21.41
C LYS A 627 5.16 -18.30 -21.73
N HIS A 628 5.34 -17.14 -21.09
CA HIS A 628 6.50 -16.30 -21.35
C HIS A 628 7.80 -16.95 -20.87
N TYR A 629 7.78 -17.64 -19.73
CA TYR A 629 8.88 -18.50 -19.28
C TYR A 629 9.29 -19.51 -20.36
N CYS A 630 8.33 -20.26 -20.89
CA CYS A 630 8.60 -21.25 -21.94
C CYS A 630 9.20 -20.58 -23.18
N LEU A 631 8.67 -19.45 -23.62
CA LEU A 631 9.19 -18.73 -24.78
C LEU A 631 10.64 -18.23 -24.57
N VAL A 632 11.00 -17.75 -23.38
CA VAL A 632 12.37 -17.27 -23.12
C VAL A 632 13.36 -18.40 -22.83
N THR A 633 12.88 -19.62 -22.62
CA THR A 633 13.69 -20.82 -22.42
C THR A 633 13.63 -21.79 -23.61
N ASP A 634 13.09 -21.34 -24.74
CA ASP A 634 12.89 -22.12 -25.97
C ASP A 634 12.09 -23.43 -25.77
N LYS A 635 11.18 -23.43 -24.80
CA LYS A 635 10.29 -24.56 -24.49
C LYS A 635 8.94 -24.38 -25.16
N ASN A 636 8.37 -25.48 -25.63
CA ASN A 636 7.01 -25.48 -26.14
C ASN A 636 5.99 -25.52 -24.98
N TYR A 637 5.38 -24.38 -24.67
CA TYR A 637 4.38 -24.29 -23.59
C TYR A 637 3.18 -25.23 -23.78
N THR A 638 2.85 -25.64 -25.01
CA THR A 638 1.72 -26.55 -25.26
C THR A 638 1.92 -27.94 -24.68
N ARG A 639 3.15 -28.28 -24.25
CA ARG A 639 3.45 -29.51 -23.51
C ARG A 639 2.90 -29.49 -22.08
N TYR A 640 2.82 -28.32 -21.45
CA TYR A 640 2.45 -28.17 -20.05
C TYR A 640 1.00 -27.73 -19.86
N PHE A 641 0.46 -26.97 -20.81
CA PHE A 641 -0.94 -26.59 -20.83
C PHE A 641 -1.43 -26.25 -22.23
N SER A 642 -2.72 -26.46 -22.48
CA SER A 642 -3.31 -26.19 -23.78
C SER A 642 -3.58 -24.69 -24.01
N GLU A 643 -3.53 -24.26 -25.27
CA GLU A 643 -3.98 -22.92 -25.66
C GLU A 643 -5.48 -22.71 -25.31
N LYS A 644 -6.26 -23.79 -25.25
CA LYS A 644 -7.66 -23.76 -24.81
C LYS A 644 -7.79 -23.35 -23.35
N GLU A 645 -6.98 -23.91 -22.46
CA GLU A 645 -6.95 -23.56 -21.02
C GLU A 645 -6.51 -22.12 -20.82
N ARG A 646 -5.43 -21.70 -21.47
CA ARG A 646 -4.97 -20.30 -21.41
C ARG A 646 -6.04 -19.31 -21.87
N ARG A 647 -6.71 -19.60 -23.00
CA ARG A 647 -7.83 -18.77 -23.49
C ARG A 647 -8.99 -18.78 -22.51
N ALA A 648 -9.31 -19.91 -21.88
CA ALA A 648 -10.36 -19.98 -20.88
C ALA A 648 -10.03 -19.13 -19.65
N ALA A 649 -8.78 -19.13 -19.17
CA ALA A 649 -8.33 -18.23 -18.11
C ALA A 649 -8.42 -16.75 -18.53
N SER A 650 -8.02 -16.41 -19.76
CA SER A 650 -8.17 -15.06 -20.31
C SER A 650 -9.63 -14.61 -20.37
N ASN A 651 -10.52 -15.50 -20.79
CA ASN A 651 -11.96 -15.25 -20.88
C ASN A 651 -12.58 -15.07 -19.49
N TRP A 652 -12.10 -15.80 -18.49
CA TRP A 652 -12.48 -15.61 -17.10
C TRP A 652 -12.08 -14.21 -16.59
N GLU A 653 -10.86 -13.74 -16.86
CA GLU A 653 -10.50 -12.33 -16.57
C GLU A 653 -11.40 -11.36 -17.35
N GLY A 654 -11.74 -11.67 -18.60
CA GLY A 654 -12.63 -10.87 -19.45
C GLY A 654 -14.03 -10.67 -18.87
N ALA A 655 -14.59 -11.69 -18.21
CA ALA A 655 -15.89 -11.62 -17.54
C ALA A 655 -15.93 -10.51 -16.47
N LYS A 656 -14.82 -10.26 -15.76
CA LYS A 656 -14.70 -9.14 -14.81
C LYS A 656 -14.87 -7.78 -15.48
N GLN A 657 -14.37 -7.65 -16.71
CA GLN A 657 -14.36 -6.39 -17.44
C GLN A 657 -15.68 -6.12 -18.19
N GLY A 658 -16.65 -7.04 -18.11
CA GLY A 658 -17.86 -7.00 -18.94
C GLY A 658 -17.54 -7.01 -20.43
N LYS A 659 -16.34 -7.49 -20.81
CA LYS A 659 -15.91 -7.49 -22.20
C LYS A 659 -16.63 -8.62 -22.92
N HIS A 660 -17.50 -8.21 -23.84
CA HIS A 660 -18.36 -9.06 -24.65
C HIS A 660 -17.62 -10.28 -25.20
N TYR A 661 -18.17 -11.46 -24.95
CA TYR A 661 -18.07 -12.52 -25.93
C TYR A 661 -18.83 -12.10 -27.20
N ASN A 662 -18.19 -12.17 -28.36
CA ASN A 662 -18.87 -12.10 -29.66
C ASN A 662 -19.70 -13.38 -29.87
N PHE A 663 -20.71 -13.61 -29.02
CA PHE A 663 -21.86 -14.41 -29.42
C PHE A 663 -22.82 -13.48 -30.14
N VAL A 664 -23.10 -13.80 -31.38
CA VAL A 664 -23.91 -13.03 -32.33
C VAL A 664 -25.37 -13.06 -31.89
N THR A 665 -25.75 -12.30 -30.87
CA THR A 665 -27.14 -11.88 -30.63
C THR A 665 -27.12 -10.61 -29.78
N ARG A 666 -27.41 -9.47 -30.43
CA ARG A 666 -27.65 -8.18 -29.78
C ARG A 666 -29.09 -8.14 -29.28
N SER A 667 -29.36 -8.68 -28.10
CA SER A 667 -30.52 -8.27 -27.30
C SER A 667 -30.03 -7.70 -25.97
N TYR A 668 -30.71 -6.65 -25.52
CA TYR A 668 -30.42 -5.90 -24.29
C TYR A 668 -30.92 -6.68 -23.06
N GLU A 669 -30.54 -7.95 -22.93
CA GLU A 669 -30.89 -8.76 -21.76
C GLU A 669 -29.97 -8.46 -20.57
N ASP A 670 -30.55 -8.64 -19.37
CA ASP A 670 -30.04 -8.26 -18.05
C ASP A 670 -28.54 -8.53 -17.87
N SER A 671 -27.77 -7.46 -17.62
CA SER A 671 -26.29 -7.51 -17.62
C SER A 671 -25.70 -8.46 -16.57
N ASN A 672 -26.46 -8.80 -15.53
CA ASN A 672 -26.02 -9.73 -14.48
C ASN A 672 -26.17 -11.19 -14.93
N LEU A 673 -27.34 -11.56 -15.49
CA LEU A 673 -27.57 -12.90 -16.04
C LEU A 673 -26.53 -13.27 -17.11
N LYS A 674 -26.08 -12.25 -17.86
CA LYS A 674 -25.04 -12.39 -18.88
C LYS A 674 -23.64 -12.64 -18.31
N LYS A 675 -23.26 -11.97 -17.21
CA LYS A 675 -21.95 -12.18 -16.55
C LYS A 675 -21.83 -13.60 -16.01
N ASP A 676 -22.90 -14.10 -15.40
CA ASP A 676 -22.93 -15.46 -14.87
C ASP A 676 -22.77 -16.47 -16.00
N THR A 677 -23.50 -16.27 -17.10
CA THR A 677 -23.41 -17.12 -18.29
C THR A 677 -21.99 -17.12 -18.89
N GLU A 678 -21.34 -15.96 -18.98
CA GLU A 678 -19.96 -15.83 -19.49
C GLU A 678 -18.94 -16.48 -18.54
N LEU A 679 -19.08 -16.27 -17.24
CA LEU A 679 -18.24 -16.92 -16.21
C LEU A 679 -18.39 -18.44 -16.30
N TRP A 680 -19.62 -18.95 -16.34
CA TRP A 680 -19.88 -20.38 -16.47
C TRP A 680 -19.34 -20.96 -17.77
N ALA A 681 -19.45 -20.25 -18.89
CA ALA A 681 -18.86 -20.67 -20.15
C ALA A 681 -17.33 -20.75 -20.07
N ALA A 682 -16.69 -19.77 -19.41
CA ALA A 682 -15.25 -19.76 -19.18
C ALA A 682 -14.83 -20.93 -18.26
N LEU A 683 -15.53 -21.13 -17.14
CA LEU A 683 -15.29 -22.22 -16.21
C LEU A 683 -15.52 -23.58 -16.87
N LYS A 684 -16.60 -23.76 -17.65
CA LYS A 684 -16.88 -24.99 -18.42
C LYS A 684 -15.74 -25.30 -19.39
N LYS A 685 -15.23 -24.27 -20.07
CA LYS A 685 -14.13 -24.45 -21.03
C LYS A 685 -12.82 -24.80 -20.32
N TYR A 686 -12.62 -24.26 -19.12
CA TYR A 686 -11.42 -24.47 -18.31
C TYR A 686 -11.43 -25.82 -17.58
N PHE A 687 -12.55 -26.22 -16.96
CA PHE A 687 -12.67 -27.41 -16.12
C PHE A 687 -13.33 -28.61 -16.81
N GLY A 688 -14.08 -28.40 -17.89
CA GLY A 688 -14.87 -29.43 -18.56
C GLY A 688 -16.37 -29.33 -18.25
N THR A 689 -17.16 -30.26 -18.80
CA THR A 689 -18.63 -30.26 -18.73
C THR A 689 -19.21 -30.68 -17.38
N SER A 690 -18.42 -31.26 -16.48
CA SER A 690 -18.89 -31.86 -15.23
C SER A 690 -19.14 -30.88 -14.08
N ILE A 691 -18.71 -29.61 -14.18
CA ILE A 691 -18.77 -28.66 -13.06
C ILE A 691 -20.16 -28.08 -12.76
N TRP A 692 -21.11 -28.21 -13.67
CA TRP A 692 -22.42 -27.53 -13.61
C TRP A 692 -23.34 -28.05 -12.49
N TYR A 693 -23.08 -29.28 -12.04
CA TYR A 693 -23.86 -29.93 -10.98
C TYR A 693 -23.17 -29.85 -9.62
N LEU A 694 -22.05 -29.12 -9.54
CA LEU A 694 -21.22 -29.08 -8.35
C LEU A 694 -21.59 -27.85 -7.51
N GLY A 695 -21.74 -28.04 -6.20
CA GLY A 695 -21.79 -26.93 -5.26
C GLY A 695 -20.49 -26.13 -5.29
N VAL A 696 -20.55 -24.87 -4.84
CA VAL A 696 -19.43 -23.91 -4.82
C VAL A 696 -18.17 -24.52 -4.19
N ASP A 697 -18.31 -25.26 -3.08
CA ASP A 697 -17.17 -25.91 -2.42
C ASP A 697 -16.47 -26.95 -3.30
N ARG A 698 -17.23 -27.76 -4.02
CA ARG A 698 -16.63 -28.75 -4.92
C ARG A 698 -16.01 -28.08 -6.15
N ILE A 699 -16.57 -26.97 -6.62
CA ILE A 699 -15.93 -26.13 -7.65
C ILE A 699 -14.61 -25.57 -7.13
N LYS A 700 -14.56 -25.07 -5.88
CA LYS A 700 -13.33 -24.58 -5.24
C LYS A 700 -12.26 -25.67 -5.21
N GLU A 701 -12.60 -26.88 -4.78
CA GLU A 701 -11.65 -27.99 -4.73
C GLU A 701 -11.11 -28.40 -6.12
N GLU A 702 -11.96 -28.41 -7.16
CA GLU A 702 -11.49 -28.67 -8.53
C GLU A 702 -10.60 -27.54 -9.08
N ILE A 703 -10.88 -26.28 -8.73
CA ILE A 703 -10.00 -25.14 -9.02
C ILE A 703 -8.64 -25.34 -8.35
N LYS A 704 -8.59 -25.66 -7.06
CA LYS A 704 -7.35 -25.88 -6.30
C LYS A 704 -6.50 -26.96 -6.94
N LYS A 705 -7.09 -28.13 -7.23
CA LYS A 705 -6.38 -29.23 -7.90
C LYS A 705 -5.75 -28.80 -9.22
N LYS A 706 -6.48 -28.04 -10.04
CA LYS A 706 -5.93 -27.52 -11.30
C LYS A 706 -4.80 -26.51 -11.10
N LEU A 707 -4.91 -25.62 -10.11
CA LEU A 707 -3.85 -24.67 -9.79
C LEU A 707 -2.58 -25.37 -9.29
N LEU A 708 -2.73 -26.39 -8.42
CA LEU A 708 -1.61 -27.22 -7.97
C LEU A 708 -0.98 -27.98 -9.12
N HIS A 709 -1.79 -28.61 -9.97
CA HIS A 709 -1.29 -29.29 -11.16
C HIS A 709 -0.49 -28.34 -12.06
N LEU A 710 -1.03 -27.14 -12.36
CA LEU A 710 -0.33 -26.13 -13.14
C LEU A 710 1.00 -25.71 -12.50
N LYS A 711 1.04 -25.57 -11.16
CA LYS A 711 2.27 -25.26 -10.42
C LYS A 711 3.30 -26.38 -10.54
N ILE A 712 2.88 -27.63 -10.38
CA ILE A 712 3.73 -28.82 -10.52
C ILE A 712 4.29 -28.92 -11.95
N GLU A 713 3.48 -28.64 -12.98
CA GLU A 713 3.96 -28.64 -14.37
C GLU A 713 4.99 -27.53 -14.63
N PHE A 714 4.87 -26.35 -14.01
CA PHE A 714 5.93 -25.34 -14.08
C PHE A 714 7.19 -25.83 -13.34
N ASP A 715 7.05 -26.40 -12.15
CA ASP A 715 8.19 -26.95 -11.40
C ASP A 715 8.97 -27.99 -12.22
N LYS A 716 8.26 -28.84 -12.97
CA LYS A 716 8.85 -29.77 -13.94
C LYS A 716 9.51 -29.03 -15.11
N ALA A 717 8.79 -28.14 -15.77
CA ALA A 717 9.28 -27.35 -16.90
C ALA A 717 10.59 -26.62 -16.57
N ARG A 718 10.76 -26.14 -15.33
CA ARG A 718 11.97 -25.44 -14.91
C ARG A 718 13.25 -26.28 -15.00
N ARG A 719 13.12 -27.59 -14.88
CA ARG A 719 14.24 -28.54 -14.78
C ARG A 719 14.45 -29.40 -16.01
N GLU A 720 13.49 -29.37 -16.94
CA GLU A 720 13.74 -29.93 -18.25
C GLU A 720 14.93 -29.17 -18.87
N PRO A 721 15.92 -29.88 -19.44
CA PRO A 721 17.10 -29.27 -20.05
C PRO A 721 16.74 -28.37 -21.23
#